data_AF-A0A3B3TJD4-F1
#
_entry.id   AF-A0A3B3TJD4-F1
#
_cell.length_a   1.000
_cell.length_b   1.000
_cell.length_c   1.000
_cell.angle_alpha   90.00
_cell.angle_beta   90.00
_cell.angle_gamma   90.00
#
_symmetry.space_group_name_H-M   'P 1'
#
loop_
_entity.id
_entity.type
_entity.pdbx_description
1 polymer ?
#
loop_
_entity_poly.entity_id
_entity_poly.type
_entity_poly.pdbx_seq_one_letter_code
_entity_poly.pdbx_strand_id
1 'polypeptide(L)'
;MRRQNLLMFPVCPQSERKEEMIDKIKLLDIQTQAAIVSHIQEVTHNPLNVLDLSWMEDGAELVPEELEPLSRNMAASLRQLIDQRDKATERDYLSDQRPLDGGEKPDRAPKKGGPSGTEPTQEEKQHLAVELADSKAKLRRYRQELEEKTEQLMDSKHEAERLDQELQKLKQENQSLSCEARSVRAYRDEVDALRERAARVDRLEVELGRCKERLNDVHFYKTRMEELRDDNTTLLETKVLLEEQLAAARGRCDKLHMLEKDNLLLRAKIHDLEMEREGDRQRLEELLEENLLLELGQKQSMNESAHLGWELEQLSKNHDGLASESRKSLVHELNEGVSSRVLKLEKENRELQASIERLKEENLLLQEQQLHTQELDRENQSLSNKVLLDQEKLTNQDMETLGEELLKEKQSLEREIHALRADKDRQISELQSEQQHLSEAVKALQERAQSSSEVRVREAEAKNRLLHQSVTDAGSRLASLEAQLKVVSEEAESLRERAGRCEEAQREAARLERSREALTREVGTGICAGSRSGCNRLIPSLREAEEAQKELQRLAQQEAQNSLLSTENLELRRSMENLRSSSARLPTLQEELQEAQRETQEAQKSLEEAREEAQGQRKRAERLELNLLALNQEKQQLQEQLERSREEKLEADGRVRENRRREEELSREVLLRRRRSHRGRCESPGGHLSHPLSSCFSGGHLSRVLAECLPHGPECRAAGPGRRPGGRGRVVAAAAR
;
A
#
# COMPACT_ATOMS: atom_id res chain seq x y z
N MET A 1 42.47 -41.00 23.69
CA MET A 1 43.71 -40.18 23.57
C MET A 1 44.33 -40.17 22.16
N ARG A 2 45.03 -41.21 21.66
CA ARG A 2 45.90 -41.11 20.45
C ARG A 2 45.25 -40.66 19.11
N ARG A 3 43.92 -40.66 18.96
CA ARG A 3 43.22 -40.13 17.76
C ARG A 3 42.47 -38.80 17.97
N GLN A 4 42.39 -38.26 19.19
CA GLN A 4 41.70 -36.97 19.43
C GLN A 4 42.46 -35.75 18.88
N ASN A 5 43.76 -35.88 18.59
CA ASN A 5 44.55 -34.84 17.93
C ASN A 5 44.29 -34.73 16.41
N LEU A 6 43.45 -35.60 15.82
CA LEU A 6 43.28 -35.68 14.36
C LEU A 6 42.32 -34.62 13.77
N LEU A 7 41.64 -33.84 14.61
CA LEU A 7 40.79 -32.71 14.17
C LEU A 7 41.57 -31.41 13.87
N MET A 8 42.89 -31.38 14.10
CA MET A 8 43.72 -30.16 13.98
C MET A 8 44.83 -30.21 12.93
N PHE A 9 45.02 -31.33 12.22
CA PHE A 9 46.06 -31.44 11.20
C PHE A 9 45.72 -30.92 9.78
N PRO A 10 44.44 -30.85 9.32
CA PRO A 10 44.12 -30.23 8.02
C PRO A 10 44.49 -28.75 7.92
N VAL A 11 44.67 -28.05 9.06
CA VAL A 11 44.99 -26.62 9.14
C VAL A 11 46.50 -26.33 8.96
N CYS A 12 47.35 -27.36 8.83
CA CYS A 12 48.79 -27.16 8.66
C CYS A 12 49.20 -26.41 7.37
N PRO A 13 48.66 -26.72 6.17
CA PRO A 13 49.09 -26.09 4.91
C PRO A 13 48.66 -24.62 4.75
N GLN A 14 47.61 -24.19 5.45
CA GLN A 14 47.04 -22.83 5.34
C GLN A 14 47.39 -21.92 6.53
N SER A 15 48.03 -22.43 7.59
CA SER A 15 48.46 -21.58 8.71
C SER A 15 49.69 -20.73 8.37
N GLU A 16 49.69 -19.47 8.83
CA GLU A 16 50.84 -18.55 8.68
C GLU A 16 52.13 -19.03 9.35
N ARG A 17 52.05 -20.04 10.24
CA ARG A 17 53.18 -20.59 11.02
C ARG A 17 53.60 -22.00 10.60
N LYS A 18 53.29 -22.41 9.36
CA LYS A 18 53.61 -23.74 8.82
C LYS A 18 55.07 -24.19 9.04
N GLU A 19 56.04 -23.28 8.93
CA GLU A 19 57.47 -23.59 9.03
C GLU A 19 57.88 -23.98 10.46
N GLU A 20 57.44 -23.22 11.48
CA GLU A 20 57.66 -23.58 12.89
C GLU A 20 57.09 -24.97 13.24
N MET A 21 55.94 -25.33 12.65
CA MET A 21 55.26 -26.58 12.95
C MET A 21 55.95 -27.76 12.27
N ILE A 22 56.46 -27.58 11.04
CA ILE A 22 57.33 -28.54 10.36
C ILE A 22 58.61 -28.78 11.17
N ASP A 23 59.26 -27.73 11.68
CA ASP A 23 60.49 -27.89 12.48
C ASP A 23 60.23 -28.56 13.84
N LYS A 24 59.08 -28.30 14.48
CA LYS A 24 58.65 -29.07 15.66
C LYS A 24 58.40 -30.55 15.35
N ILE A 25 57.84 -30.89 14.18
CA ILE A 25 57.65 -32.28 13.76
C ILE A 25 59.00 -32.98 13.50
N LYS A 26 59.99 -32.29 12.89
CA LYS A 26 61.36 -32.82 12.69
C LYS A 26 62.09 -33.15 14.00
N LEU A 27 61.68 -32.59 15.13
CA LEU A 27 62.23 -32.86 16.46
C LEU A 27 61.57 -34.06 17.18
N LEU A 28 60.48 -34.61 16.65
CA LEU A 28 59.84 -35.81 17.19
C LEU A 28 60.65 -37.08 16.85
N ASP A 29 60.40 -38.18 17.56
CA ASP A 29 61.04 -39.45 17.25
C ASP A 29 60.57 -40.02 15.88
N ILE A 30 61.40 -40.86 15.27
CA ILE A 30 61.18 -41.38 13.91
C ILE A 30 59.88 -42.19 13.80
N GLN A 31 59.44 -42.89 14.87
CA GLN A 31 58.18 -43.65 14.83
C GLN A 31 56.98 -42.71 14.83
N THR A 32 57.00 -41.66 15.66
CA THR A 32 55.97 -40.61 15.66
C THR A 32 55.97 -39.82 14.35
N GLN A 33 57.13 -39.47 13.79
CA GLN A 33 57.22 -38.83 12.48
C GLN A 33 56.61 -39.70 11.38
N ALA A 34 56.96 -41.00 11.32
CA ALA A 34 56.40 -41.93 10.35
C ALA A 34 54.87 -42.09 10.52
N ALA A 35 54.39 -42.17 11.77
CA ALA A 35 52.96 -42.22 12.04
C ALA A 35 52.22 -40.95 11.57
N ILE A 36 52.80 -39.76 11.78
CA ILE A 36 52.26 -38.49 11.27
C ILE A 36 52.22 -38.50 9.74
N VAL A 37 53.29 -38.95 9.07
CA VAL A 37 53.32 -39.05 7.59
C VAL A 37 52.24 -40.00 7.08
N SER A 38 52.04 -41.17 7.70
CA SER A 38 50.97 -42.09 7.32
C SER A 38 49.58 -41.49 7.49
N HIS A 39 49.31 -40.75 8.57
CA HIS A 39 48.00 -40.09 8.75
C HIS A 39 47.79 -38.93 7.76
N ILE A 40 48.85 -38.19 7.40
CA ILE A 40 48.78 -37.17 6.33
C ILE A 40 48.50 -37.84 4.98
N GLN A 41 49.10 -39.01 4.70
CA GLN A 41 48.80 -39.79 3.50
C GLN A 41 47.35 -40.30 3.50
N GLU A 42 46.84 -40.82 4.62
CA GLU A 42 45.44 -41.29 4.76
C GLU A 42 44.40 -40.17 4.52
N VAL A 43 44.69 -38.94 4.94
CA VAL A 43 43.81 -37.78 4.73
C VAL A 43 43.94 -37.22 3.30
N THR A 44 45.12 -37.26 2.69
CA THR A 44 45.34 -36.73 1.33
C THR A 44 44.93 -37.70 0.22
N HIS A 45 44.97 -39.02 0.45
CA HIS A 45 44.65 -40.04 -0.57
C HIS A 45 43.17 -40.45 -0.57
N ASN A 46 42.38 -40.09 0.44
CA ASN A 46 40.96 -40.40 0.51
C ASN A 46 40.14 -39.15 0.89
N PRO A 47 39.47 -38.48 -0.07
CA PRO A 47 38.72 -37.25 0.19
C PRO A 47 37.52 -37.46 1.14
N LEU A 48 37.02 -38.69 1.29
CA LEU A 48 35.92 -39.01 2.22
C LEU A 48 36.31 -38.88 3.71
N ASN A 49 37.61 -38.82 4.01
CA ASN A 49 38.12 -38.56 5.36
C ASN A 49 38.10 -37.06 5.73
N VAL A 50 37.81 -36.16 4.79
CA VAL A 50 37.72 -34.71 5.00
C VAL A 50 36.26 -34.27 4.86
N LEU A 51 35.72 -33.69 5.92
CA LEU A 51 34.42 -33.03 5.87
C LEU A 51 34.63 -31.57 5.45
N ASP A 52 34.10 -31.21 4.28
CA ASP A 52 34.03 -29.82 3.86
C ASP A 52 32.96 -29.09 4.69
N LEU A 53 33.32 -27.91 5.22
CA LEU A 53 32.49 -27.07 6.09
C LEU A 53 32.24 -25.68 5.48
N SER A 54 32.64 -25.45 4.23
CA SER A 54 32.41 -24.18 3.51
C SER A 54 30.95 -23.72 3.53
N TRP A 55 30.00 -24.67 3.49
CA TRP A 55 28.55 -24.44 3.61
C TRP A 55 28.08 -23.91 4.97
N MET A 56 28.94 -23.83 5.99
CA MET A 56 28.62 -23.19 7.28
C MET A 56 29.09 -21.74 7.38
N GLU A 57 30.03 -21.30 6.54
CA GLU A 57 30.63 -19.95 6.64
C GLU A 57 29.88 -18.93 5.78
N ASP A 58 29.44 -19.31 4.59
CA ASP A 58 28.52 -18.53 3.76
C ASP A 58 27.07 -18.99 4.01
N GLY A 59 26.22 -18.10 4.51
CA GLY A 59 24.82 -18.38 4.87
C GLY A 59 23.86 -18.56 3.67
N ALA A 60 24.30 -19.26 2.62
CA ALA A 60 23.51 -19.61 1.45
C ALA A 60 22.63 -20.84 1.73
N GLU A 61 21.38 -20.81 1.25
CA GLU A 61 20.49 -21.98 1.31
C GLU A 61 21.00 -23.06 0.34
N LEU A 62 21.52 -24.16 0.87
CA LEU A 62 21.92 -25.35 0.10
C LEU A 62 20.73 -25.89 -0.72
N VAL A 63 20.95 -26.06 -2.02
CA VAL A 63 19.96 -26.67 -2.91
C VAL A 63 19.73 -28.13 -2.50
N PRO A 64 18.47 -28.64 -2.47
CA PRO A 64 18.19 -30.01 -2.02
C PRO A 64 19.00 -31.12 -2.72
N GLU A 65 19.35 -30.91 -4.00
CA GLU A 65 20.16 -31.84 -4.80
C GLU A 65 21.62 -31.97 -4.30
N GLU A 66 22.15 -30.96 -3.61
CA GLU A 66 23.51 -30.97 -3.03
C GLU A 66 23.52 -31.45 -1.57
N LEU A 67 22.38 -31.28 -0.87
CA LEU A 67 22.21 -31.71 0.53
C LEU A 67 22.15 -33.24 0.69
N GLU A 68 21.53 -33.96 -0.25
CA GLU A 68 21.42 -35.42 -0.18
C GLU A 68 22.80 -36.14 -0.24
N PRO A 69 23.72 -35.88 -1.19
CA PRO A 69 25.04 -36.49 -1.19
C PRO A 69 25.89 -36.08 0.02
N LEU A 70 25.80 -34.82 0.48
CA LEU A 70 26.52 -34.34 1.67
C LEU A 70 26.07 -35.08 2.94
N SER A 71 24.77 -35.16 3.18
CA SER A 71 24.20 -35.86 4.34
C SER A 71 24.49 -37.37 4.31
N ARG A 72 24.49 -37.99 3.12
CA ARG A 72 24.85 -39.41 2.94
C ARG A 72 26.31 -39.68 3.30
N ASN A 73 27.23 -38.79 2.90
CA ASN A 73 28.65 -38.85 3.24
C ASN A 73 28.87 -38.62 4.75
N MET A 74 28.26 -37.59 5.32
CA MET A 74 28.32 -37.32 6.77
C MET A 74 27.82 -38.52 7.60
N ALA A 75 26.71 -39.14 7.19
CA ALA A 75 26.19 -40.34 7.84
C ALA A 75 27.11 -41.57 7.68
N ALA A 76 27.88 -41.67 6.58
CA ALA A 76 28.89 -42.72 6.41
C ALA A 76 30.08 -42.51 7.36
N SER A 77 30.63 -41.30 7.43
CA SER A 77 31.75 -40.95 8.31
C SER A 77 31.38 -41.08 9.79
N LEU A 78 30.16 -40.68 10.20
CA LEU A 78 29.66 -40.90 11.56
C LEU A 78 29.57 -42.38 11.93
N ARG A 79 29.06 -43.24 11.04
CA ARG A 79 29.04 -44.70 11.25
C ARG A 79 30.45 -45.27 11.40
N GLN A 80 31.39 -44.85 10.55
CA GLN A 80 32.78 -45.30 10.63
C GLN A 80 33.47 -44.85 11.92
N LEU A 81 33.14 -43.67 12.47
CA LEU A 81 33.64 -43.19 13.76
C LEU A 81 33.06 -44.00 14.94
N ILE A 82 31.78 -44.36 14.88
CA ILE A 82 31.13 -45.25 15.87
C ILE A 82 31.80 -46.63 15.85
N ASP A 83 31.97 -47.24 14.67
CA ASP A 83 32.68 -48.52 14.52
C ASP A 83 34.12 -48.47 15.07
N GLN A 84 34.82 -47.35 14.88
CA GLN A 84 36.18 -47.15 15.40
C GLN A 84 36.22 -46.98 16.92
N ARG A 85 35.23 -46.29 17.51
CA ARG A 85 35.05 -46.19 18.96
C ARG A 85 34.82 -47.58 19.55
N ASP A 86 33.90 -48.34 18.96
CA ASP A 86 33.47 -49.62 19.51
C ASP A 86 34.62 -50.64 19.45
N LYS A 87 35.35 -50.70 18.33
CA LYS A 87 36.61 -51.46 18.17
C LYS A 87 37.79 -50.95 19.01
N ALA A 88 37.70 -49.75 19.61
CA ALA A 88 38.68 -49.27 20.57
C ALA A 88 38.30 -49.75 21.98
N THR A 89 37.04 -49.56 22.38
CA THR A 89 36.52 -50.07 23.65
C THR A 89 36.67 -51.59 23.77
N GLU A 90 36.41 -52.36 22.71
CA GLU A 90 36.66 -53.82 22.70
C GLU A 90 38.12 -54.19 23.00
N ARG A 91 39.10 -53.40 22.51
CA ARG A 91 40.53 -53.64 22.76
C ARG A 91 40.95 -53.22 24.16
N ASP A 92 40.34 -52.20 24.72
CA ASP A 92 40.57 -51.78 26.10
C ASP A 92 39.98 -52.83 27.07
N TYR A 93 38.74 -53.28 26.84
CA TYR A 93 38.12 -54.41 27.58
C TYR A 93 38.94 -55.72 27.49
N LEU A 94 39.53 -56.03 26.34
CA LEU A 94 40.41 -57.21 26.18
C LEU A 94 41.81 -57.02 26.81
N SER A 95 42.24 -55.78 27.06
CA SER A 95 43.48 -55.49 27.78
C SER A 95 43.29 -55.62 29.30
N ASP A 96 42.14 -55.16 29.81
CA ASP A 96 41.77 -55.25 31.23
C ASP A 96 41.45 -56.67 31.70
N GLN A 97 41.23 -57.63 30.79
CA GLN A 97 41.00 -59.04 31.11
C GLN A 97 42.27 -59.92 31.20
N ARG A 98 43.47 -59.34 31.24
CA ARG A 98 44.71 -60.11 31.52
C ARG A 98 44.79 -60.44 33.01
N PRO A 99 44.83 -61.73 33.43
CA PRO A 99 45.03 -62.07 34.82
C PRO A 99 46.44 -61.66 35.30
N LEU A 100 46.50 -61.05 36.47
CA LEU A 100 47.75 -60.86 37.21
C LEU A 100 48.20 -62.21 37.77
N ASP A 101 49.04 -62.92 37.01
CA ASP A 101 49.73 -64.11 37.48
C ASP A 101 50.91 -63.69 38.39
N GLY A 102 50.85 -64.05 39.66
CA GLY A 102 51.72 -63.46 40.69
C GLY A 102 51.31 -63.80 42.13
N GLY A 103 51.11 -65.09 42.41
CA GLY A 103 50.70 -65.57 43.74
C GLY A 103 51.25 -66.96 44.04
N GLU A 104 52.51 -67.05 44.46
CA GLU A 104 53.15 -68.30 44.86
C GLU A 104 52.38 -68.99 46.01
N LYS A 105 51.98 -70.24 45.80
CA LYS A 105 51.56 -71.15 46.88
C LYS A 105 52.74 -72.06 47.23
N PRO A 106 53.10 -72.22 48.52
CA PRO A 106 53.87 -73.36 48.96
C PRO A 106 52.94 -74.55 49.29
N ASP A 107 53.32 -75.73 48.80
CA ASP A 107 52.70 -77.01 49.15
C ASP A 107 52.83 -77.37 50.63
N ARG A 108 51.77 -77.92 51.24
CA ARG A 108 51.80 -79.29 51.81
C ARG A 108 50.47 -79.74 52.44
N ALA A 109 50.02 -80.92 52.00
CA ALA A 109 49.36 -81.92 52.84
C ALA A 109 50.43 -82.98 53.25
N PRO A 110 50.20 -84.02 54.10
CA PRO A 110 48.90 -84.56 54.54
C PRO A 110 48.76 -85.20 55.96
N LYS A 111 47.48 -85.45 56.34
CA LYS A 111 46.92 -86.63 57.06
C LYS A 111 47.34 -87.04 58.50
N LYS A 112 46.28 -87.12 59.34
CA LYS A 112 45.87 -88.19 60.29
C LYS A 112 46.78 -88.62 61.47
N GLY A 113 46.15 -88.66 62.65
CA GLY A 113 46.37 -89.71 63.65
C GLY A 113 46.78 -89.23 65.05
N GLY A 114 46.10 -89.71 66.08
CA GLY A 114 46.62 -89.82 67.44
C GLY A 114 46.37 -91.24 67.97
N PRO A 115 46.66 -91.55 69.25
CA PRO A 115 47.33 -90.75 70.27
C PRO A 115 48.59 -91.45 70.84
N SER A 116 49.54 -90.70 71.40
CA SER A 116 50.56 -91.25 72.31
C SER A 116 51.11 -90.15 73.22
N GLY A 117 51.12 -90.41 74.52
CA GLY A 117 51.76 -89.53 75.50
C GLY A 117 53.24 -89.86 75.61
N THR A 118 54.09 -89.02 75.04
CA THR A 118 55.53 -88.95 75.34
C THR A 118 55.81 -87.52 75.76
N GLU A 119 56.35 -87.33 76.97
CA GLU A 119 56.74 -85.99 77.40
C GLU A 119 57.82 -85.43 76.46
N PRO A 120 57.65 -84.19 75.94
CA PRO A 120 58.70 -83.58 75.15
C PRO A 120 59.94 -83.33 76.01
N THR A 121 61.09 -83.52 75.40
CA THR A 121 62.39 -83.25 76.01
C THR A 121 62.53 -81.76 76.33
N GLN A 122 63.46 -81.41 77.23
CA GLN A 122 63.55 -80.05 77.76
C GLN A 122 63.87 -78.99 76.68
N GLU A 123 64.56 -79.39 75.61
CA GLU A 123 64.86 -78.55 74.45
C GLU A 123 63.61 -78.31 73.58
N GLU A 124 62.82 -79.35 73.30
CA GLU A 124 61.53 -79.22 72.59
C GLU A 124 60.55 -78.32 73.36
N LYS A 125 60.49 -78.45 74.71
CA LYS A 125 59.70 -77.57 75.58
C LYS A 125 60.15 -76.10 75.47
N GLN A 126 61.45 -75.83 75.25
CA GLN A 126 61.97 -74.47 75.05
C GLN A 126 61.68 -73.94 73.64
N HIS A 127 61.82 -74.75 72.59
CA HIS A 127 61.45 -74.38 71.23
C HIS A 127 59.96 -74.04 71.12
N LEU A 128 59.07 -74.89 71.65
CA LEU A 128 57.63 -74.57 71.69
C LEU A 128 57.33 -73.30 72.51
N ALA A 129 58.08 -73.01 73.58
CA ALA A 129 57.90 -71.78 74.36
C ALA A 129 58.30 -70.52 73.56
N VAL A 130 59.36 -70.60 72.74
CA VAL A 130 59.76 -69.51 71.82
C VAL A 130 58.73 -69.34 70.71
N GLU A 131 58.27 -70.42 70.06
CA GLU A 131 57.21 -70.35 69.04
C GLU A 131 55.89 -69.79 69.60
N LEU A 132 55.55 -70.14 70.85
CA LEU A 132 54.38 -69.59 71.56
C LEU A 132 54.59 -68.11 71.94
N ALA A 133 55.81 -67.69 72.24
CA ALA A 133 56.14 -66.27 72.44
C ALA A 133 56.07 -65.48 71.12
N ASP A 134 56.59 -66.01 70.01
CA ASP A 134 56.57 -65.39 68.70
C ASP A 134 55.16 -65.29 68.11
N SER A 135 54.34 -66.34 68.24
CA SER A 135 52.92 -66.29 67.85
C SER A 135 52.12 -65.30 68.72
N LYS A 136 52.43 -65.21 70.03
CA LYS A 136 51.86 -64.19 70.93
C LYS A 136 52.35 -62.77 70.60
N ALA A 137 53.58 -62.60 70.11
CA ALA A 137 54.10 -61.32 69.62
C ALA A 137 53.46 -60.91 68.29
N LYS A 138 53.29 -61.85 67.34
CA LYS A 138 52.53 -61.64 66.09
C LYS A 138 51.07 -61.26 66.39
N LEU A 139 50.40 -61.93 67.32
CA LEU A 139 49.06 -61.57 67.78
C LEU A 139 48.97 -60.16 68.38
N ARG A 140 50.03 -59.67 69.05
CA ARG A 140 50.07 -58.27 69.53
C ARG A 140 50.22 -57.28 68.36
N ARG A 141 51.10 -57.56 67.41
CA ARG A 141 51.26 -56.73 66.20
C ARG A 141 49.97 -56.68 65.39
N TYR A 142 49.34 -57.81 65.08
CA TYR A 142 48.08 -57.85 64.35
C TYR A 142 46.92 -57.13 65.08
N ARG A 143 46.93 -57.06 66.42
CA ARG A 143 45.96 -56.25 67.18
C ARG A 143 46.23 -54.75 67.03
N GLN A 144 47.50 -54.34 67.18
CA GLN A 144 47.88 -52.94 66.97
C GLN A 144 47.62 -52.49 65.52
N GLU A 145 47.97 -53.33 64.54
CA GLU A 145 47.68 -53.09 63.12
C GLU A 145 46.17 -53.01 62.87
N LEU A 146 45.34 -53.82 63.53
CA LEU A 146 43.88 -53.70 63.49
C LEU A 146 43.39 -52.39 64.10
N GLU A 147 43.93 -51.98 65.26
CA GLU A 147 43.59 -50.74 65.95
C GLU A 147 43.95 -49.52 65.06
N GLU A 148 45.18 -49.44 64.56
CA GLU A 148 45.64 -48.40 63.61
C GLU A 148 44.81 -48.39 62.31
N LYS A 149 44.40 -49.56 61.79
CA LYS A 149 43.51 -49.65 60.62
C LYS A 149 42.08 -49.21 60.94
N THR A 150 41.60 -49.42 62.16
CA THR A 150 40.28 -48.91 62.56
C THR A 150 40.28 -47.39 62.74
N GLU A 151 41.36 -46.80 63.26
CA GLU A 151 41.53 -45.33 63.33
C GLU A 151 41.58 -44.72 61.91
N GLN A 152 42.43 -45.23 61.02
CA GLN A 152 42.50 -44.80 59.61
C GLN A 152 41.16 -44.92 58.88
N LEU A 153 40.37 -45.97 59.19
CA LEU A 153 39.03 -46.16 58.62
C LEU A 153 37.99 -45.19 59.22
N MET A 154 38.17 -44.72 60.45
CA MET A 154 37.32 -43.68 61.02
C MET A 154 37.68 -42.29 60.48
N ASP A 155 38.97 -41.97 60.35
CA ASP A 155 39.39 -40.68 59.77
C ASP A 155 38.91 -40.53 58.32
N SER A 156 39.17 -41.54 57.48
CA SER A 156 38.70 -41.54 56.09
C SER A 156 37.17 -41.52 55.94
N LYS A 157 36.41 -42.06 56.90
CA LYS A 157 34.94 -41.88 56.96
C LYS A 157 34.55 -40.43 57.24
N HIS A 158 35.15 -39.79 58.24
CA HIS A 158 34.87 -38.39 58.55
C HIS A 158 35.29 -37.46 57.39
N GLU A 159 36.39 -37.75 56.69
CA GLU A 159 36.78 -37.04 55.47
C GLU A 159 35.73 -37.20 54.36
N ALA A 160 35.24 -38.42 54.11
CA ALA A 160 34.17 -38.68 53.15
C ALA A 160 32.87 -37.92 53.51
N GLU A 161 32.45 -37.96 54.78
CA GLU A 161 31.27 -37.23 55.27
C GLU A 161 31.40 -35.72 55.12
N ARG A 162 32.60 -35.16 55.30
CA ARG A 162 32.87 -33.73 55.08
C ARG A 162 32.82 -33.37 53.60
N LEU A 163 33.41 -34.18 52.74
CA LEU A 163 33.36 -34.01 51.28
C LEU A 163 31.92 -34.14 50.74
N ASP A 164 31.10 -35.03 51.29
CA ASP A 164 29.67 -35.14 50.95
C ASP A 164 28.89 -33.89 51.34
N GLN A 165 29.16 -33.30 52.51
CA GLN A 165 28.54 -32.03 52.93
C GLN A 165 28.97 -30.86 52.03
N GLU A 166 30.23 -30.81 51.59
CA GLU A 166 30.72 -29.81 50.65
C GLU A 166 30.10 -29.99 49.26
N LEU A 167 29.99 -31.24 48.77
CA LEU A 167 29.27 -31.57 47.53
C LEU A 167 27.78 -31.18 47.59
N GLN A 168 27.13 -31.33 48.74
CA GLN A 168 25.73 -30.88 48.92
C GLN A 168 25.61 -29.36 48.86
N LYS A 169 26.53 -28.61 49.50
CA LYS A 169 26.57 -27.14 49.40
C LYS A 169 26.78 -26.67 47.97
N LEU A 170 27.80 -27.20 47.28
CA LEU A 170 28.09 -26.88 45.88
C LEU A 170 26.92 -27.22 44.94
N LYS A 171 26.18 -28.30 45.20
CA LYS A 171 24.94 -28.63 44.47
C LYS A 171 23.83 -27.60 44.71
N GLN A 172 23.64 -27.13 45.94
CA GLN A 172 22.66 -26.09 46.27
C GLN A 172 23.04 -24.74 45.64
N GLU A 173 24.31 -24.35 45.70
CA GLU A 173 24.84 -23.14 45.05
C GLU A 173 24.70 -23.21 43.52
N ASN A 174 25.01 -24.34 42.89
CA ASN A 174 24.80 -24.52 41.45
C ASN A 174 23.31 -24.41 41.07
N GLN A 175 22.40 -24.97 41.88
CA GLN A 175 20.97 -24.81 41.69
C GLN A 175 20.51 -23.34 41.83
N SER A 176 21.02 -22.58 42.81
CA SER A 176 20.67 -21.17 42.98
C SER A 176 21.18 -20.31 41.83
N LEU A 177 22.44 -20.51 41.40
CA LEU A 177 23.02 -19.85 40.22
C LEU A 177 22.27 -20.21 38.92
N SER A 178 21.76 -21.44 38.79
CA SER A 178 20.91 -21.86 37.67
C SER A 178 19.51 -21.23 37.70
N CYS A 179 18.96 -20.95 38.88
CA CYS A 179 17.75 -20.14 39.04
C CYS A 179 18.00 -18.67 38.67
N GLU A 180 19.09 -18.08 39.15
CA GLU A 180 19.47 -16.70 38.84
C GLU A 180 19.78 -16.50 37.35
N ALA A 181 20.51 -17.43 36.73
CA ALA A 181 20.77 -17.39 35.28
C ALA A 181 19.48 -17.47 34.44
N ARG A 182 18.41 -18.09 34.96
CA ARG A 182 17.09 -18.10 34.32
C ARG A 182 16.33 -16.78 34.52
N SER A 183 16.39 -16.16 35.70
CA SER A 183 15.78 -14.84 35.91
C SER A 183 16.47 -13.74 35.10
N VAL A 184 17.81 -13.77 35.01
CA VAL A 184 18.58 -12.83 34.16
C VAL A 184 18.23 -12.96 32.67
N ARG A 185 17.88 -14.17 32.19
CA ARG A 185 17.35 -14.34 30.82
C ARG A 185 15.99 -13.67 30.66
N ALA A 186 15.04 -13.95 31.56
CA ALA A 186 13.72 -13.32 31.52
C ALA A 186 13.80 -11.78 31.54
N TYR A 187 14.67 -11.19 32.37
CA TYR A 187 14.89 -9.74 32.38
C TYR A 187 15.51 -9.20 31.09
N ARG A 188 16.34 -9.97 30.38
CA ARG A 188 16.83 -9.58 29.04
C ARG A 188 15.71 -9.60 28.02
N ASP A 189 14.89 -10.65 28.02
CA ASP A 189 13.72 -10.77 27.13
C ASP A 189 12.72 -9.61 27.36
N GLU A 190 12.50 -9.21 28.63
CA GLU A 190 11.72 -8.02 28.99
C GLU A 190 12.35 -6.71 28.48
N VAL A 191 13.66 -6.53 28.65
CA VAL A 191 14.40 -5.35 28.16
C VAL A 191 14.35 -5.26 26.64
N ASP A 192 14.46 -6.38 25.93
CA ASP A 192 14.40 -6.41 24.47
C ASP A 192 12.96 -6.14 23.96
N ALA A 193 11.94 -6.69 24.62
CA ALA A 193 10.55 -6.32 24.35
C ALA A 193 10.26 -4.83 24.61
N LEU A 194 10.88 -4.22 25.62
CA LEU A 194 10.79 -2.79 25.90
C LEU A 194 11.53 -1.94 24.85
N ARG A 195 12.71 -2.36 24.39
CA ARG A 195 13.46 -1.71 23.29
C ARG A 195 12.66 -1.70 22.00
N GLU A 196 12.05 -2.82 21.64
CA GLU A 196 11.16 -2.84 20.48
C GLU A 196 9.92 -1.95 20.65
N ARG A 197 9.34 -1.88 21.87
CA ARG A 197 8.21 -0.97 22.14
C ARG A 197 8.63 0.49 21.98
N ALA A 198 9.81 0.89 22.46
CA ALA A 198 10.35 2.22 22.24
C ALA A 198 10.53 2.50 20.73
N ALA A 199 11.20 1.60 20.00
CA ALA A 199 11.40 1.74 18.55
C ALA A 199 10.08 1.77 17.75
N ARG A 200 9.00 1.16 18.26
CA ARG A 200 7.63 1.28 17.69
C ARG A 200 7.02 2.65 17.99
N VAL A 201 7.21 3.20 19.19
CA VAL A 201 6.78 4.57 19.53
C VAL A 201 7.48 5.60 18.66
N ASP A 202 8.82 5.52 18.49
CA ASP A 202 9.59 6.46 17.65
C ASP A 202 9.05 6.53 16.21
N ARG A 203 8.66 5.37 15.63
CA ARG A 203 8.05 5.30 14.29
C ARG A 203 6.68 5.98 14.26
N LEU A 204 5.83 5.71 15.25
CA LEU A 204 4.51 6.33 15.37
C LEU A 204 4.60 7.85 15.61
N GLU A 205 5.62 8.33 16.31
CA GLU A 205 5.87 9.77 16.48
C GLU A 205 6.28 10.45 15.16
N VAL A 206 7.10 9.79 14.33
CA VAL A 206 7.44 10.27 12.97
C VAL A 206 6.21 10.27 12.06
N GLU A 207 5.38 9.24 12.10
CA GLU A 207 4.12 9.17 11.36
C GLU A 207 3.13 10.26 11.81
N LEU A 208 3.00 10.47 13.12
CA LEU A 208 2.21 11.56 13.70
C LEU A 208 2.73 12.94 13.27
N GLY A 209 4.05 13.12 13.17
CA GLY A 209 4.67 14.31 12.61
C GLY A 209 4.22 14.58 11.17
N ARG A 210 4.36 13.59 10.29
CA ARG A 210 3.90 13.66 8.89
C ARG A 210 2.40 13.91 8.76
N CYS A 211 1.58 13.35 9.64
CA CYS A 211 0.14 13.61 9.67
C CYS A 211 -0.18 15.06 10.10
N LYS A 212 0.60 15.66 11.01
CA LYS A 212 0.47 17.09 11.36
C LYS A 212 0.91 18.00 10.21
N GLU A 213 1.97 17.66 9.49
CA GLU A 213 2.39 18.39 8.28
C GLU A 213 1.30 18.39 7.22
N ARG A 214 0.74 17.22 6.88
CA ARG A 214 -0.40 17.09 5.96
C ARG A 214 -1.63 17.87 6.42
N LEU A 215 -1.90 17.92 7.72
CA LEU A 215 -2.99 18.72 8.28
C LEU A 215 -2.74 20.23 8.07
N ASN A 216 -1.50 20.70 8.23
CA ASN A 216 -1.13 22.08 7.94
C ASN A 216 -1.31 22.41 6.45
N ASP A 217 -0.95 21.51 5.54
CA ASP A 217 -1.19 21.67 4.09
C ASP A 217 -2.69 21.79 3.80
N VAL A 218 -3.53 20.95 4.41
CA VAL A 218 -5.00 21.04 4.29
C VAL A 218 -5.52 22.38 4.82
N HIS A 219 -4.99 22.90 5.93
CA HIS A 219 -5.33 24.23 6.42
C HIS A 219 -4.92 25.33 5.44
N PHE A 220 -3.72 25.26 4.87
CA PHE A 220 -3.24 26.20 3.85
C PHE A 220 -4.15 26.21 2.61
N TYR A 221 -4.45 25.02 2.05
CA TYR A 221 -5.34 24.93 0.88
C TYR A 221 -6.77 25.36 1.20
N LYS A 222 -7.26 25.13 2.43
CA LYS A 222 -8.56 25.65 2.88
C LYS A 222 -8.58 27.17 2.86
N THR A 223 -7.62 27.83 3.52
CA THR A 223 -7.51 29.31 3.51
C THR A 223 -7.38 29.84 2.08
N ARG A 224 -6.57 29.20 1.24
CA ARG A 224 -6.41 29.62 -0.16
C ARG A 224 -7.68 29.46 -1.00
N MET A 225 -8.50 28.44 -0.75
CA MET A 225 -9.82 28.30 -1.36
C MET A 225 -10.84 29.31 -0.83
N GLU A 226 -10.73 29.72 0.43
CA GLU A 226 -11.57 30.78 1.02
C GLU A 226 -11.22 32.13 0.39
N GLU A 227 -9.95 32.51 0.32
CA GLU A 227 -9.47 33.69 -0.43
C GLU A 227 -9.98 33.72 -1.88
N LEU A 228 -9.83 32.61 -2.61
CA LEU A 228 -10.28 32.53 -4.01
C LEU A 228 -11.81 32.59 -4.15
N ARG A 229 -12.58 32.21 -3.13
CA ARG A 229 -14.05 32.38 -3.14
C ARG A 229 -14.42 33.83 -2.92
N ASP A 230 -13.77 34.51 -1.98
CA ASP A 230 -13.97 35.93 -1.72
C ASP A 230 -13.59 36.76 -2.96
N ASP A 231 -12.44 36.49 -3.59
CA ASP A 231 -12.03 37.06 -4.87
C ASP A 231 -13.12 36.86 -5.96
N ASN A 232 -13.65 35.63 -6.11
CA ASN A 232 -14.72 35.36 -7.07
C ASN A 232 -16.03 36.09 -6.76
N THR A 233 -16.40 36.25 -5.48
CA THR A 233 -17.60 37.03 -5.11
C THR A 233 -17.46 38.50 -5.49
N THR A 234 -16.32 39.13 -5.20
CA THR A 234 -16.08 40.53 -5.61
C THR A 234 -16.02 40.71 -7.14
N LEU A 235 -15.50 39.72 -7.88
CA LEU A 235 -15.55 39.70 -9.34
C LEU A 235 -16.99 39.57 -9.87
N LEU A 236 -17.85 38.79 -9.22
CA LEU A 236 -19.27 38.70 -9.60
C LEU A 236 -20.03 40.00 -9.28
N GLU A 237 -19.78 40.63 -8.12
CA GLU A 237 -20.36 41.92 -7.76
C GLU A 237 -19.95 43.03 -8.75
N THR A 238 -18.67 43.11 -9.09
CA THR A 238 -18.18 44.08 -10.08
C THR A 238 -18.71 43.79 -11.50
N LYS A 239 -18.88 42.52 -11.87
CA LYS A 239 -19.54 42.14 -13.12
C LYS A 239 -20.98 42.66 -13.17
N VAL A 240 -21.79 42.40 -12.13
CA VAL A 240 -23.19 42.85 -12.06
C VAL A 240 -23.27 44.38 -12.15
N LEU A 241 -22.41 45.10 -11.43
CA LEU A 241 -22.34 46.55 -11.50
C LEU A 241 -22.03 47.07 -12.92
N LEU A 242 -21.16 46.40 -13.66
CA LEU A 242 -20.85 46.74 -15.06
C LEU A 242 -22.02 46.41 -16.00
N GLU A 243 -22.74 45.31 -15.77
CA GLU A 243 -23.96 44.95 -16.52
C GLU A 243 -25.07 45.98 -16.29
N GLU A 244 -25.27 46.45 -15.06
CA GLU A 244 -26.20 47.55 -14.73
C GLU A 244 -25.79 48.87 -15.40
N GLN A 245 -24.51 49.23 -15.38
CA GLN A 245 -24.01 50.43 -16.06
C GLN A 245 -24.20 50.35 -17.59
N LEU A 246 -24.00 49.17 -18.19
CA LEU A 246 -24.24 48.91 -19.61
C LEU A 246 -25.73 49.00 -19.95
N ALA A 247 -26.61 48.43 -19.13
CA ALA A 247 -28.06 48.54 -19.29
C ALA A 247 -28.52 50.01 -19.20
N ALA A 248 -28.01 50.76 -18.21
CA ALA A 248 -28.27 52.19 -18.07
C ALA A 248 -27.73 53.01 -19.26
N ALA A 249 -26.60 52.63 -19.85
CA ALA A 249 -26.07 53.25 -21.07
C ALA A 249 -26.96 52.98 -22.28
N ARG A 250 -27.41 51.73 -22.49
CA ARG A 250 -28.36 51.36 -23.54
C ARG A 250 -29.67 52.16 -23.43
N GLY A 251 -30.28 52.21 -22.24
CA GLY A 251 -31.50 53.00 -22.02
C GLY A 251 -31.34 54.51 -22.26
N ARG A 252 -30.14 55.08 -22.04
CA ARG A 252 -29.83 56.47 -22.46
C ARG A 252 -29.76 56.60 -23.98
N CYS A 253 -29.12 55.65 -24.67
CA CYS A 253 -29.10 55.62 -26.13
C CYS A 253 -30.51 55.50 -26.73
N ASP A 254 -31.36 54.62 -26.19
CA ASP A 254 -32.74 54.46 -26.65
C ASP A 254 -33.54 55.76 -26.48
N LYS A 255 -33.34 56.46 -25.36
CA LYS A 255 -33.97 57.77 -25.13
C LYS A 255 -33.45 58.84 -26.09
N LEU A 256 -32.18 58.81 -26.48
CA LEU A 256 -31.63 59.71 -27.51
C LEU A 256 -32.26 59.43 -28.88
N HIS A 257 -32.31 58.18 -29.35
CA HIS A 257 -32.95 57.83 -30.62
C HIS A 257 -34.43 58.26 -30.68
N MET A 258 -35.17 58.13 -29.58
CA MET A 258 -36.54 58.65 -29.49
C MET A 258 -36.60 60.18 -29.63
N LEU A 259 -35.72 60.92 -28.95
CA LEU A 259 -35.65 62.38 -29.08
C LEU A 259 -35.20 62.84 -30.47
N GLU A 260 -34.33 62.08 -31.14
CA GLU A 260 -33.92 62.33 -32.52
C GLU A 260 -35.08 62.13 -33.50
N LYS A 261 -35.87 61.04 -33.33
CA LYS A 261 -37.10 60.81 -34.08
C LYS A 261 -38.11 61.96 -33.89
N ASP A 262 -38.35 62.37 -32.65
CA ASP A 262 -39.23 63.50 -32.34
C ASP A 262 -38.70 64.80 -32.97
N ASN A 263 -37.38 65.02 -32.97
CA ASN A 263 -36.76 66.19 -33.59
C ASN A 263 -36.94 66.21 -35.12
N LEU A 264 -36.82 65.05 -35.79
CA LEU A 264 -37.07 64.92 -37.23
C LEU A 264 -38.55 65.18 -37.57
N LEU A 265 -39.49 64.65 -36.77
CA LEU A 265 -40.92 64.92 -36.94
C LEU A 265 -41.25 66.41 -36.77
N LEU A 266 -40.66 67.08 -35.78
CA LEU A 266 -40.82 68.53 -35.59
C LEU A 266 -40.22 69.34 -36.74
N ARG A 267 -39.06 68.94 -37.29
CA ARG A 267 -38.47 69.59 -38.49
C ARG A 267 -39.37 69.41 -39.71
N ALA A 268 -39.92 68.22 -39.93
CA ALA A 268 -40.88 67.97 -41.01
C ALA A 268 -42.11 68.88 -40.86
N LYS A 269 -42.70 68.96 -39.66
CA LYS A 269 -43.87 69.83 -39.45
C LYS A 269 -43.56 71.32 -39.57
N ILE A 270 -42.35 71.77 -39.21
CA ILE A 270 -41.90 73.14 -39.51
C ILE A 270 -41.86 73.37 -41.02
N HIS A 271 -41.27 72.44 -41.78
CA HIS A 271 -41.21 72.55 -43.24
C HIS A 271 -42.61 72.61 -43.88
N ASP A 272 -43.54 71.76 -43.44
CA ASP A 272 -44.94 71.82 -43.90
C ASP A 272 -45.55 73.21 -43.67
N LEU A 273 -45.36 73.79 -42.47
CA LEU A 273 -45.86 75.13 -42.12
C LEU A 273 -45.15 76.25 -42.90
N GLU A 274 -43.88 76.06 -43.28
CA GLU A 274 -43.17 76.99 -44.15
C GLU A 274 -43.70 76.95 -45.58
N MET A 275 -44.01 75.75 -46.11
CA MET A 275 -44.66 75.57 -47.41
C MET A 275 -46.09 76.12 -47.42
N GLU A 276 -46.89 75.89 -46.37
CA GLU A 276 -48.22 76.50 -46.18
C GLU A 276 -48.11 78.04 -46.22
N ARG A 277 -47.18 78.62 -45.44
CA ARG A 277 -46.92 80.07 -45.41
C ARG A 277 -46.43 80.63 -46.75
N GLU A 278 -45.62 79.88 -47.49
CA GLU A 278 -45.16 80.29 -48.82
C GLU A 278 -46.29 80.27 -49.86
N GLY A 279 -47.17 79.27 -49.81
CA GLY A 279 -48.39 79.23 -50.60
C GLY A 279 -49.35 80.40 -50.28
N ASP A 280 -49.57 80.70 -49.00
CA ASP A 280 -50.32 81.87 -48.57
C ASP A 280 -49.68 83.19 -49.08
N ARG A 281 -48.34 83.27 -49.07
CA ARG A 281 -47.62 84.45 -49.57
C ARG A 281 -47.78 84.63 -51.08
N GLN A 282 -47.63 83.54 -51.86
CA GLN A 282 -47.86 83.55 -53.31
C GLN A 282 -49.30 83.97 -53.62
N ARG A 283 -50.28 83.43 -52.89
CA ARG A 283 -51.69 83.79 -53.06
C ARG A 283 -52.00 85.25 -52.69
N LEU A 284 -51.30 85.82 -51.71
CA LEU A 284 -51.37 87.25 -51.41
C LEU A 284 -50.72 88.10 -52.52
N GLU A 285 -49.62 87.65 -53.12
CA GLU A 285 -49.00 88.30 -54.27
C GLU A 285 -49.94 88.30 -55.49
N GLU A 286 -50.54 87.15 -55.83
CA GLU A 286 -51.56 87.01 -56.87
C GLU A 286 -52.73 87.97 -56.65
N LEU A 287 -53.31 87.99 -55.44
CA LEU A 287 -54.44 88.88 -55.10
C LEU A 287 -54.05 90.37 -55.15
N LEU A 288 -52.78 90.73 -54.87
CA LEU A 288 -52.28 92.10 -55.01
C LEU A 288 -52.09 92.48 -56.49
N GLU A 289 -51.62 91.56 -57.33
CA GLU A 289 -51.51 91.75 -58.78
C GLU A 289 -52.90 91.88 -59.43
N GLU A 290 -53.85 91.00 -59.09
CA GLU A 290 -55.25 91.10 -59.52
C GLU A 290 -55.88 92.44 -59.12
N ASN A 291 -55.68 92.88 -57.87
CA ASN A 291 -56.19 94.15 -57.38
C ASN A 291 -55.55 95.35 -58.11
N LEU A 292 -54.24 95.32 -58.37
CA LEU A 292 -53.56 96.35 -59.16
C LEU A 292 -54.07 96.40 -60.61
N LEU A 293 -54.32 95.24 -61.24
CA LEU A 293 -54.91 95.15 -62.57
C LEU A 293 -56.34 95.69 -62.60
N LEU A 294 -57.15 95.40 -61.57
CA LEU A 294 -58.50 95.95 -61.41
C LEU A 294 -58.47 97.47 -61.19
N GLU A 295 -57.55 97.99 -60.38
CA GLU A 295 -57.34 99.44 -60.21
C GLU A 295 -56.93 100.11 -61.54
N LEU A 296 -56.03 99.49 -62.31
CA LEU A 296 -55.59 100.01 -63.60
C LEU A 296 -56.75 99.99 -64.61
N GLY A 297 -57.52 98.90 -64.68
CA GLY A 297 -58.72 98.81 -65.51
C GLY A 297 -59.80 99.82 -65.11
N GLN A 298 -60.00 100.05 -63.81
CA GLN A 298 -60.90 101.10 -63.31
C GLN A 298 -60.39 102.50 -63.71
N LYS A 299 -59.10 102.79 -63.55
CA LYS A 299 -58.48 104.07 -63.96
C LYS A 299 -58.58 104.28 -65.48
N GLN A 300 -58.36 103.24 -66.28
CA GLN A 300 -58.54 103.28 -67.74
C GLN A 300 -60.00 103.55 -68.12
N SER A 301 -60.95 102.79 -67.57
CA SER A 301 -62.39 102.99 -67.81
C SER A 301 -62.88 104.38 -67.38
N MET A 302 -62.36 104.92 -66.27
CA MET A 302 -62.63 106.29 -65.83
C MET A 302 -62.04 107.33 -66.79
N ASN A 303 -60.84 107.12 -67.32
CA ASN A 303 -60.22 107.99 -68.32
C ASN A 303 -60.95 107.95 -69.66
N GLU A 304 -61.37 106.77 -70.12
CA GLU A 304 -62.22 106.58 -71.31
C GLU A 304 -63.57 107.26 -71.13
N SER A 305 -64.21 107.12 -69.96
CA SER A 305 -65.46 107.80 -69.62
C SER A 305 -65.29 109.33 -69.58
N ALA A 306 -64.15 109.83 -69.10
CA ALA A 306 -63.82 111.26 -69.14
C ALA A 306 -63.52 111.75 -70.57
N HIS A 307 -62.88 110.92 -71.41
CA HIS A 307 -62.61 111.26 -72.81
C HIS A 307 -63.88 111.25 -73.65
N LEU A 308 -64.75 110.24 -73.51
CA LEU A 308 -66.09 110.19 -74.10
C LEU A 308 -66.96 111.33 -73.58
N GLY A 309 -66.86 111.68 -72.29
CA GLY A 309 -67.51 112.86 -71.72
C GLY A 309 -67.04 114.16 -72.38
N TRP A 310 -65.74 114.28 -72.65
CA TRP A 310 -65.17 115.40 -73.40
C TRP A 310 -65.62 115.40 -74.87
N GLU A 311 -65.63 114.27 -75.57
CA GLU A 311 -66.12 114.15 -76.94
C GLU A 311 -67.62 114.49 -77.04
N LEU A 312 -68.43 114.03 -76.07
CA LEU A 312 -69.84 114.42 -75.95
C LEU A 312 -69.98 115.91 -75.66
N GLU A 313 -69.10 116.53 -74.88
CA GLU A 313 -69.06 117.98 -74.71
C GLU A 313 -68.61 118.72 -75.99
N GLN A 314 -67.70 118.17 -76.79
CA GLN A 314 -67.31 118.73 -78.08
C GLN A 314 -68.45 118.61 -79.10
N LEU A 315 -69.16 117.49 -79.15
CA LEU A 315 -70.34 117.30 -80.00
C LEU A 315 -71.50 118.19 -79.54
N SER A 316 -71.69 118.36 -78.22
CA SER A 316 -72.63 119.30 -77.61
C SER A 316 -72.32 120.77 -77.96
N LYS A 317 -71.04 121.16 -77.97
CA LYS A 317 -70.60 122.51 -78.34
C LYS A 317 -70.57 122.76 -79.86
N ASN A 318 -70.50 121.71 -80.68
CA ASN A 318 -70.41 121.81 -82.15
C ASN A 318 -71.70 121.44 -82.89
N HIS A 319 -72.83 121.20 -82.22
CA HIS A 319 -74.09 120.88 -82.90
C HIS A 319 -75.38 121.46 -82.28
N ASP A 320 -75.42 122.78 -82.10
CA ASP A 320 -76.69 123.52 -82.25
C ASP A 320 -77.00 123.62 -83.76
N GLY A 321 -77.82 122.71 -84.30
CA GLY A 321 -78.07 122.72 -85.76
C GLY A 321 -78.88 121.57 -86.37
N LEU A 322 -80.06 121.24 -85.83
CA LEU A 322 -81.17 120.54 -86.52
C LEU A 322 -80.92 119.14 -87.13
N ALA A 323 -81.29 118.12 -86.33
CA ALA A 323 -82.17 117.00 -86.68
C ALA A 323 -82.15 116.33 -88.08
N SER A 324 -82.00 114.99 -88.09
CA SER A 324 -83.00 114.12 -88.72
C SER A 324 -82.93 112.67 -88.21
N GLU A 325 -84.10 112.07 -87.97
CA GLU A 325 -84.24 110.63 -87.77
C GLU A 325 -83.88 109.85 -89.04
N SER A 326 -83.09 108.78 -88.90
CA SER A 326 -83.05 107.71 -89.91
C SER A 326 -83.05 106.36 -89.22
N ARG A 327 -84.04 105.55 -89.58
CA ARG A 327 -84.43 104.34 -88.85
C ARG A 327 -83.44 103.20 -89.10
N LYS A 328 -82.77 102.73 -88.04
CA LYS A 328 -82.11 101.42 -88.05
C LYS A 328 -83.17 100.31 -88.01
N SER A 329 -82.96 99.24 -88.77
CA SER A 329 -83.87 98.10 -88.78
C SER A 329 -83.59 97.21 -87.58
N LEU A 330 -84.60 97.01 -86.72
CA LEU A 330 -84.56 96.18 -85.51
C LEU A 330 -83.95 94.79 -85.73
N VAL A 331 -84.12 94.22 -86.93
CA VAL A 331 -83.58 92.91 -87.32
C VAL A 331 -82.04 92.89 -87.32
N HIS A 332 -81.37 94.01 -87.62
CA HIS A 332 -79.91 94.07 -87.66
C HIS A 332 -79.32 94.13 -86.25
N GLU A 333 -79.89 94.98 -85.37
CA GLU A 333 -79.50 95.06 -83.96
C GLU A 333 -79.79 93.76 -83.20
N LEU A 334 -80.91 93.08 -83.53
CA LEU A 334 -81.19 91.74 -83.02
C LEU A 334 -80.18 90.69 -83.55
N ASN A 335 -79.78 90.74 -84.83
CA ASN A 335 -78.79 89.80 -85.36
C ASN A 335 -77.37 90.03 -84.82
N GLU A 336 -76.95 91.28 -84.62
CA GLU A 336 -75.66 91.60 -83.98
C GLU A 336 -75.68 91.20 -82.50
N GLY A 337 -76.77 91.48 -81.79
CA GLY A 337 -76.96 91.07 -80.39
C GLY A 337 -77.00 89.55 -80.21
N VAL A 338 -77.68 88.81 -81.10
CA VAL A 338 -77.71 87.34 -81.10
C VAL A 338 -76.35 86.77 -81.50
N SER A 339 -75.71 87.26 -82.57
CA SER A 339 -74.39 86.77 -83.02
C SER A 339 -73.30 87.03 -81.98
N SER A 340 -73.30 88.21 -81.33
CA SER A 340 -72.39 88.53 -80.24
C SER A 340 -72.60 87.60 -79.04
N ARG A 341 -73.86 87.31 -78.69
CA ARG A 341 -74.21 86.39 -77.61
C ARG A 341 -73.84 84.93 -77.93
N VAL A 342 -74.02 84.50 -79.18
CA VAL A 342 -73.56 83.18 -79.66
C VAL A 342 -72.05 83.06 -79.59
N LEU A 343 -71.28 84.03 -80.08
CA LEU A 343 -69.81 84.00 -80.01
C LEU A 343 -69.27 83.99 -78.57
N LYS A 344 -69.92 84.71 -77.64
CA LYS A 344 -69.60 84.63 -76.20
C LYS A 344 -69.88 83.23 -75.65
N LEU A 345 -71.07 82.69 -75.90
CA LEU A 345 -71.43 81.33 -75.47
C LEU A 345 -70.53 80.26 -76.10
N GLU A 346 -70.08 80.42 -77.35
CA GLU A 346 -69.11 79.51 -77.96
C GLU A 346 -67.73 79.61 -77.33
N LYS A 347 -67.26 80.82 -76.98
CA LYS A 347 -66.00 81.01 -76.27
C LYS A 347 -66.06 80.37 -74.89
N GLU A 348 -67.11 80.68 -74.11
CA GLU A 348 -67.38 80.08 -72.81
C GLU A 348 -67.47 78.55 -72.90
N ASN A 349 -68.12 78.00 -73.93
CA ASN A 349 -68.23 76.54 -74.13
C ASN A 349 -66.85 75.92 -74.46
N ARG A 350 -66.01 76.57 -75.27
CA ARG A 350 -64.62 76.12 -75.52
C ARG A 350 -63.74 76.20 -74.26
N GLU A 351 -63.87 77.26 -73.46
CA GLU A 351 -63.14 77.42 -72.20
C GLU A 351 -63.59 76.40 -71.13
N LEU A 352 -64.90 76.10 -71.07
CA LEU A 352 -65.45 75.03 -70.24
C LEU A 352 -64.97 73.64 -70.72
N GLN A 353 -64.95 73.38 -72.03
CA GLN A 353 -64.39 72.13 -72.59
C GLN A 353 -62.92 71.95 -72.22
N ALA A 354 -62.08 72.97 -72.44
CA ALA A 354 -60.66 72.94 -72.07
C ALA A 354 -60.42 72.85 -70.55
N SER A 355 -61.38 73.28 -69.73
CA SER A 355 -61.34 73.09 -68.27
C SER A 355 -61.75 71.68 -67.86
N ILE A 356 -62.74 71.10 -68.53
CA ILE A 356 -63.16 69.70 -68.36
C ILE A 356 -62.05 68.74 -68.82
N GLU A 357 -61.31 69.07 -69.87
CA GLU A 357 -60.17 68.27 -70.35
C GLU A 357 -59.02 68.28 -69.34
N ARG A 358 -58.59 69.45 -68.86
CA ARG A 358 -57.59 69.56 -67.79
C ARG A 358 -57.99 68.81 -66.51
N LEU A 359 -59.24 68.97 -66.07
CA LEU A 359 -59.75 68.22 -64.90
C LEU A 359 -59.78 66.70 -65.12
N LYS A 360 -59.93 66.21 -66.35
CA LYS A 360 -59.81 64.78 -66.66
C LYS A 360 -58.34 64.32 -66.62
N GLU A 361 -57.43 65.11 -67.16
CA GLU A 361 -55.98 64.83 -67.13
C GLU A 361 -55.45 64.82 -65.69
N GLU A 362 -55.83 65.81 -64.87
CA GLU A 362 -55.54 65.85 -63.43
C GLU A 362 -56.14 64.64 -62.70
N ASN A 363 -57.37 64.23 -63.04
CA ASN A 363 -57.98 63.05 -62.43
C ASN A 363 -57.26 61.74 -62.81
N LEU A 364 -56.80 61.62 -64.06
CA LEU A 364 -55.99 60.49 -64.52
C LEU A 364 -54.64 60.45 -63.81
N LEU A 365 -53.92 61.58 -63.71
CA LEU A 365 -52.66 61.68 -62.97
C LEU A 365 -52.83 61.34 -61.49
N LEU A 366 -53.94 61.75 -60.86
CA LEU A 366 -54.26 61.36 -59.48
C LEU A 366 -54.57 59.87 -59.34
N GLN A 367 -55.24 59.26 -60.32
CA GLN A 367 -55.47 57.80 -60.35
C GLN A 367 -54.15 57.03 -60.54
N GLU A 368 -53.25 57.49 -61.42
CA GLU A 368 -51.92 56.91 -61.61
C GLU A 368 -51.06 57.02 -60.35
N GLN A 369 -51.07 58.19 -59.68
CA GLN A 369 -50.39 58.38 -58.40
C GLN A 369 -50.97 57.48 -57.29
N GLN A 370 -52.30 57.31 -57.24
CA GLN A 370 -52.97 56.40 -56.29
C GLN A 370 -52.65 54.92 -56.56
N LEU A 371 -52.46 54.52 -57.81
CA LEU A 371 -52.02 53.17 -58.15
C LEU A 371 -50.55 52.97 -57.76
N HIS A 372 -49.69 53.94 -58.06
CA HIS A 372 -48.27 53.86 -57.73
C HIS A 372 -48.00 53.84 -56.21
N THR A 373 -48.73 54.63 -55.42
CA THR A 373 -48.63 54.55 -53.94
C THR A 373 -49.13 53.21 -53.41
N GLN A 374 -50.21 52.64 -53.96
CA GLN A 374 -50.66 51.29 -53.60
C GLN A 374 -49.65 50.19 -53.99
N GLU A 375 -48.91 50.36 -55.08
CA GLU A 375 -47.84 49.44 -55.48
C GLU A 375 -46.67 49.51 -54.48
N LEU A 376 -46.20 50.71 -54.15
CA LEU A 376 -45.16 50.93 -53.14
C LEU A 376 -45.58 50.40 -51.75
N ASP A 377 -46.84 50.57 -51.36
CA ASP A 377 -47.37 50.02 -50.10
C ASP A 377 -47.36 48.47 -50.11
N ARG A 378 -47.73 47.84 -51.23
CA ARG A 378 -47.66 46.37 -51.38
C ARG A 378 -46.21 45.87 -51.35
N GLU A 379 -45.29 46.59 -51.98
CA GLU A 379 -43.85 46.26 -51.93
C GLU A 379 -43.27 46.43 -50.53
N ASN A 380 -43.58 47.52 -49.83
CA ASN A 380 -43.18 47.76 -48.44
C ASN A 380 -43.74 46.69 -47.49
N GLN A 381 -45.01 46.29 -47.64
CA GLN A 381 -45.59 45.18 -46.88
C GLN A 381 -44.89 43.85 -47.20
N SER A 382 -44.57 43.59 -48.48
CA SER A 382 -43.84 42.39 -48.91
C SER A 382 -42.41 42.34 -48.33
N LEU A 383 -41.70 43.47 -48.33
CA LEU A 383 -40.36 43.58 -47.76
C LEU A 383 -40.38 43.47 -46.23
N SER A 384 -41.32 44.13 -45.55
CA SER A 384 -41.50 44.03 -44.10
C SER A 384 -41.79 42.58 -43.67
N ASN A 385 -42.70 41.89 -44.37
CA ASN A 385 -42.97 40.47 -44.11
C ASN A 385 -41.76 39.56 -44.37
N LYS A 386 -40.93 39.84 -45.39
CA LYS A 386 -39.69 39.09 -45.62
C LYS A 386 -38.68 39.29 -44.48
N VAL A 387 -38.48 40.53 -44.03
CA VAL A 387 -37.58 40.84 -42.91
C VAL A 387 -38.03 40.15 -41.62
N LEU A 388 -39.33 40.17 -41.32
CA LEU A 388 -39.89 39.46 -40.17
C LEU A 388 -39.67 37.95 -40.28
N LEU A 389 -39.99 37.35 -41.44
CA LEU A 389 -39.84 35.91 -41.67
C LEU A 389 -38.37 35.46 -41.61
N ASP A 390 -37.43 36.29 -42.06
CA ASP A 390 -36.00 35.99 -42.01
C ASP A 390 -35.42 36.20 -40.60
N GLN A 391 -35.94 37.16 -39.81
CA GLN A 391 -35.66 37.26 -38.37
C GLN A 391 -36.18 36.03 -37.61
N GLU A 392 -37.42 35.61 -37.85
CA GLU A 392 -38.01 34.41 -37.24
C GLU A 392 -37.17 33.16 -37.54
N LYS A 393 -36.78 32.95 -38.81
CA LYS A 393 -35.87 31.85 -39.19
C LYS A 393 -34.54 31.90 -38.44
N LEU A 394 -33.91 33.07 -38.34
CA LEU A 394 -32.64 33.21 -37.63
C LEU A 394 -32.81 32.86 -36.15
N THR A 395 -33.83 33.40 -35.49
CA THR A 395 -34.12 33.08 -34.08
C THR A 395 -34.46 31.61 -33.87
N ASN A 396 -35.14 30.95 -34.82
CA ASN A 396 -35.41 29.52 -34.74
C ASN A 396 -34.12 28.70 -34.90
N GLN A 397 -33.22 29.08 -35.81
CA GLN A 397 -31.90 28.43 -35.97
C GLN A 397 -31.03 28.61 -34.72
N ASP A 398 -31.00 29.80 -34.12
CA ASP A 398 -30.28 30.07 -32.86
C ASP A 398 -30.86 29.24 -31.69
N MET A 399 -32.20 29.08 -31.62
CA MET A 399 -32.85 28.25 -30.60
C MET A 399 -32.68 26.74 -30.85
N GLU A 400 -32.66 26.29 -32.10
CA GLU A 400 -32.38 24.90 -32.48
C GLU A 400 -30.93 24.52 -32.15
N THR A 401 -29.96 25.36 -32.52
CA THR A 401 -28.53 25.14 -32.22
C THR A 401 -28.27 25.13 -30.71
N LEU A 402 -28.80 26.10 -29.95
CA LEU A 402 -28.73 26.10 -28.50
C LEU A 402 -29.40 24.84 -27.89
N GLY A 403 -30.52 24.40 -28.46
CA GLY A 403 -31.20 23.17 -28.07
C GLY A 403 -30.36 21.92 -28.30
N GLU A 404 -29.65 21.83 -29.43
CA GLU A 404 -28.70 20.76 -29.71
C GLU A 404 -27.50 20.77 -28.76
N GLU A 405 -26.94 21.95 -28.46
CA GLU A 405 -25.82 22.10 -27.53
C GLU A 405 -26.20 21.67 -26.12
N LEU A 406 -27.34 22.14 -25.60
CA LEU A 406 -27.91 21.70 -24.32
C LEU A 406 -28.19 20.19 -24.29
N LEU A 407 -28.62 19.59 -25.40
CA LEU A 407 -28.79 18.13 -25.50
C LEU A 407 -27.45 17.39 -25.49
N LYS A 408 -26.41 17.92 -26.14
CA LYS A 408 -25.04 17.35 -26.14
C LYS A 408 -24.43 17.42 -24.74
N GLU A 409 -24.54 18.57 -24.06
CA GLU A 409 -24.08 18.77 -22.68
C GLU A 409 -24.85 17.89 -21.68
N LYS A 410 -26.18 17.82 -21.80
CA LYS A 410 -26.99 16.90 -20.98
C LYS A 410 -26.50 15.46 -21.14
N GLN A 411 -26.24 15.01 -22.36
CA GLN A 411 -25.75 13.65 -22.61
C GLN A 411 -24.31 13.43 -22.11
N SER A 412 -23.41 14.43 -22.14
CA SER A 412 -22.08 14.28 -21.55
C SER A 412 -22.16 14.19 -20.02
N LEU A 413 -22.94 15.06 -19.39
CA LEU A 413 -23.19 15.03 -17.94
C LEU A 413 -23.86 13.71 -17.50
N GLU A 414 -24.82 13.18 -18.27
CA GLU A 414 -25.40 11.86 -18.00
C GLU A 414 -24.35 10.75 -18.09
N ARG A 415 -23.47 10.75 -19.10
CA ARG A 415 -22.34 9.80 -19.22
C ARG A 415 -21.36 9.92 -18.06
N GLU A 416 -21.01 11.13 -17.65
CA GLU A 416 -20.13 11.40 -16.50
C GLU A 416 -20.74 10.91 -15.19
N ILE A 417 -22.04 11.18 -14.95
CA ILE A 417 -22.77 10.67 -13.78
C ILE A 417 -22.80 9.12 -13.80
N HIS A 418 -23.00 8.49 -14.95
CA HIS A 418 -22.95 7.03 -15.08
C HIS A 418 -21.55 6.46 -14.84
N ALA A 419 -20.49 7.12 -15.33
CA ALA A 419 -19.11 6.73 -15.08
C ALA A 419 -18.75 6.86 -13.59
N LEU A 420 -19.06 8.01 -12.96
CA LEU A 420 -18.83 8.24 -11.53
C LEU A 420 -19.61 7.26 -10.66
N ARG A 421 -20.84 6.88 -11.02
CA ARG A 421 -21.59 5.83 -10.33
C ARG A 421 -20.88 4.48 -10.45
N ALA A 422 -20.50 4.06 -11.66
CA ALA A 422 -19.80 2.80 -11.88
C ALA A 422 -18.45 2.75 -11.12
N ASP A 423 -17.71 3.85 -11.03
CA ASP A 423 -16.48 3.93 -10.24
C ASP A 423 -16.73 3.89 -8.73
N LYS A 424 -17.84 4.47 -8.25
CA LYS A 424 -18.25 4.33 -6.85
C LYS A 424 -18.71 2.92 -6.51
N ASP A 425 -19.44 2.26 -7.40
CA ASP A 425 -19.87 0.87 -7.23
C ASP A 425 -18.68 -0.11 -7.24
N ARG A 426 -17.65 0.16 -8.06
CA ARG A 426 -16.36 -0.55 -8.01
C ARG A 426 -15.66 -0.35 -6.68
N GLN A 427 -15.49 0.90 -6.23
CA GLN A 427 -14.86 1.21 -4.93
C GLN A 427 -15.60 0.57 -3.75
N ILE A 428 -16.94 0.54 -3.78
CA ILE A 428 -17.75 -0.16 -2.78
C ILE A 428 -17.50 -1.67 -2.82
N SER A 429 -17.43 -2.26 -4.01
CA SER A 429 -17.15 -3.70 -4.18
C SER A 429 -15.74 -4.08 -3.69
N GLU A 430 -14.73 -3.27 -4.00
CA GLU A 430 -13.35 -3.43 -3.56
C GLU A 430 -13.25 -3.37 -2.02
N LEU A 431 -13.85 -2.35 -1.41
CA LEU A 431 -13.92 -2.22 0.06
C LEU A 431 -14.71 -3.36 0.72
N GLN A 432 -15.74 -3.90 0.06
CA GLN A 432 -16.47 -5.08 0.53
C GLN A 432 -15.61 -6.34 0.47
N SER A 433 -14.83 -6.57 -0.58
CA SER A 433 -13.87 -7.69 -0.63
C SER A 433 -12.76 -7.53 0.40
N GLU A 434 -12.21 -6.33 0.59
CA GLU A 434 -11.21 -6.07 1.65
C GLU A 434 -11.80 -6.33 3.04
N GLN A 435 -13.04 -5.90 3.30
CA GLN A 435 -13.72 -6.19 4.56
C GLN A 435 -13.95 -7.69 4.77
N GLN A 436 -14.30 -8.44 3.71
CA GLN A 436 -14.46 -9.89 3.77
C GLN A 436 -13.13 -10.57 4.10
N HIS A 437 -12.06 -10.28 3.35
CA HIS A 437 -10.72 -10.82 3.58
C HIS A 437 -10.17 -10.47 4.97
N LEU A 438 -10.36 -9.24 5.46
CA LEU A 438 -10.00 -8.87 6.82
C LEU A 438 -10.81 -9.65 7.86
N SER A 439 -12.10 -9.91 7.61
CA SER A 439 -12.93 -10.71 8.50
C SER A 439 -12.50 -12.19 8.53
N GLU A 440 -12.07 -12.73 7.40
CA GLU A 440 -11.54 -14.09 7.25
C GLU A 440 -10.17 -14.22 7.93
N ALA A 441 -9.27 -13.27 7.72
CA ALA A 441 -7.98 -13.22 8.41
C ALA A 441 -8.16 -13.12 9.94
N VAL A 442 -9.13 -12.33 10.42
CA VAL A 442 -9.45 -12.25 11.85
C VAL A 442 -10.01 -13.58 12.36
N LYS A 443 -10.89 -14.28 11.62
CA LYS A 443 -11.38 -15.62 11.99
C LYS A 443 -10.24 -16.64 12.05
N ALA A 444 -9.40 -16.71 11.02
CA ALA A 444 -8.25 -17.62 10.98
C ALA A 444 -7.25 -17.36 12.12
N LEU A 445 -7.02 -16.09 12.49
CA LEU A 445 -6.22 -15.74 13.67
C LEU A 445 -6.90 -16.14 14.99
N GLN A 446 -8.23 -16.00 15.10
CA GLN A 446 -8.99 -16.46 16.26
C GLN A 446 -8.96 -18.00 16.39
N GLU A 447 -9.16 -18.73 15.29
CA GLU A 447 -9.09 -20.20 15.23
C GLU A 447 -7.68 -20.70 15.56
N ARG A 448 -6.63 -20.04 15.04
CA ARG A 448 -5.23 -20.36 15.39
C ARG A 448 -4.91 -20.05 16.85
N ALA A 449 -5.46 -18.97 17.41
CA ALA A 449 -5.33 -18.67 18.83
C ALA A 449 -6.05 -19.71 19.69
N GLN A 450 -7.29 -20.07 19.32
CA GLN A 450 -8.11 -21.09 19.99
C GLN A 450 -7.42 -22.46 19.96
N SER A 451 -7.02 -22.96 18.78
CA SER A 451 -6.33 -24.26 18.66
C SER A 451 -5.01 -24.28 19.42
N SER A 452 -4.22 -23.19 19.41
CA SER A 452 -3.01 -23.09 20.24
C SER A 452 -3.31 -23.14 21.75
N SER A 453 -4.46 -22.59 22.18
CA SER A 453 -4.90 -22.64 23.56
C SER A 453 -5.43 -24.04 23.95
N GLU A 454 -6.16 -24.70 23.05
CA GLU A 454 -6.63 -26.08 23.25
C GLU A 454 -5.47 -27.06 23.33
N VAL A 455 -4.46 -26.95 22.47
CA VAL A 455 -3.26 -27.79 22.52
C VAL A 455 -2.53 -27.60 23.86
N ARG A 456 -2.37 -26.35 24.33
CA ARG A 456 -1.80 -26.06 25.66
C ARG A 456 -2.61 -26.67 26.80
N VAL A 457 -3.95 -26.63 26.72
CA VAL A 457 -4.83 -27.27 27.72
C VAL A 457 -4.71 -28.80 27.66
N ARG A 458 -4.77 -29.41 26.47
CA ARG A 458 -4.58 -30.87 26.27
C ARG A 458 -3.22 -31.35 26.79
N GLU A 459 -2.15 -30.60 26.53
CA GLU A 459 -0.83 -30.87 27.09
C GLU A 459 -0.80 -30.75 28.62
N ALA A 460 -1.41 -29.69 29.17
CA ALA A 460 -1.47 -29.48 30.61
C ALA A 460 -2.26 -30.62 31.30
N GLU A 461 -3.39 -31.02 30.72
CA GLU A 461 -4.16 -32.19 31.18
C GLU A 461 -3.36 -33.49 31.09
N ALA A 462 -2.65 -33.74 29.98
CA ALA A 462 -1.82 -34.93 29.83
C ALA A 462 -0.69 -34.98 30.88
N LYS A 463 -0.01 -33.85 31.11
CA LYS A 463 0.99 -33.68 32.18
C LYS A 463 0.36 -33.90 33.56
N ASN A 464 -0.86 -33.42 33.80
CA ASN A 464 -1.56 -33.61 35.07
C ASN A 464 -1.98 -35.07 35.30
N ARG A 465 -2.45 -35.77 34.25
CA ARG A 465 -2.75 -37.22 34.29
C ARG A 465 -1.49 -38.04 34.59
N LEU A 466 -0.35 -37.73 33.96
CA LEU A 466 0.94 -38.36 34.24
C LEU A 466 1.42 -38.07 35.68
N LEU A 467 1.25 -36.85 36.17
CA LEU A 467 1.55 -36.51 37.57
C LEU A 467 0.68 -37.32 38.54
N HIS A 468 -0.64 -37.39 38.32
CA HIS A 468 -1.53 -38.23 39.12
C HIS A 468 -1.11 -39.71 39.11
N GLN A 469 -0.77 -40.28 37.94
CA GLN A 469 -0.24 -41.64 37.84
C GLN A 469 1.07 -41.81 38.64
N SER A 470 2.01 -40.87 38.52
CA SER A 470 3.26 -40.91 39.29
C SER A 470 3.04 -40.81 40.80
N VAL A 471 2.03 -40.06 41.25
CA VAL A 471 1.65 -39.94 42.66
C VAL A 471 0.98 -41.22 43.16
N THR A 472 0.13 -41.87 42.36
CA THR A 472 -0.45 -43.19 42.72
C THR A 472 0.60 -44.31 42.72
N ASP A 473 1.58 -44.26 41.82
CA ASP A 473 2.71 -45.19 41.78
C ASP A 473 3.65 -44.99 42.98
N ALA A 474 3.93 -43.73 43.34
CA ALA A 474 4.69 -43.41 44.54
C ALA A 474 3.94 -43.84 45.82
N GLY A 475 2.62 -43.61 45.88
CA GLY A 475 1.77 -44.00 47.00
C GLY A 475 1.67 -45.52 47.17
N SER A 476 1.54 -46.28 46.08
CA SER A 476 1.53 -47.75 46.14
C SER A 476 2.90 -48.34 46.49
N ARG A 477 4.00 -47.73 46.03
CA ARG A 477 5.36 -48.08 46.49
C ARG A 477 5.55 -47.78 47.98
N LEU A 478 5.06 -46.64 48.47
CA LEU A 478 5.05 -46.31 49.89
C LEU A 478 4.29 -47.35 50.72
N ALA A 479 3.05 -47.69 50.33
CA ALA A 479 2.25 -48.72 51.00
C ALA A 479 2.94 -50.10 51.00
N SER A 480 3.65 -50.46 49.92
CA SER A 480 4.45 -51.70 49.84
C SER A 480 5.63 -51.67 50.81
N LEU A 481 6.38 -50.56 50.88
CA LEU A 481 7.49 -50.38 51.80
C LEU A 481 7.02 -50.33 53.27
N GLU A 482 5.87 -49.72 53.56
CA GLU A 482 5.24 -49.73 54.89
C GLU A 482 4.81 -51.15 55.30
N ALA A 483 4.30 -51.96 54.36
CA ALA A 483 3.98 -53.37 54.62
C ALA A 483 5.25 -54.21 54.87
N GLN A 484 6.31 -54.01 54.08
CA GLN A 484 7.61 -54.65 54.30
C GLN A 484 8.22 -54.25 55.66
N LEU A 485 8.14 -52.98 56.03
CA LEU A 485 8.59 -52.47 57.33
C LEU A 485 7.84 -53.16 58.49
N LYS A 486 6.53 -53.35 58.36
CA LYS A 486 5.73 -54.10 59.35
C LYS A 486 6.19 -55.55 59.48
N VAL A 487 6.33 -56.28 58.37
CA VAL A 487 6.80 -57.68 58.39
C VAL A 487 8.19 -57.77 59.03
N VAL A 488 9.14 -56.89 58.66
CA VAL A 488 10.48 -56.86 59.27
C VAL A 488 10.42 -56.51 60.76
N SER A 489 9.49 -55.66 61.20
CA SER A 489 9.28 -55.36 62.63
C SER A 489 8.71 -56.56 63.41
N GLU A 490 7.75 -57.29 62.84
CA GLU A 490 7.16 -58.51 63.41
C GLU A 490 8.21 -59.65 63.46
N GLU A 491 9.04 -59.79 62.43
CA GLU A 491 10.19 -60.71 62.41
C GLU A 491 11.23 -60.34 63.48
N ALA A 492 11.55 -59.05 63.64
CA ALA A 492 12.47 -58.58 64.67
C ALA A 492 11.92 -58.82 66.09
N GLU A 493 10.61 -58.68 66.31
CA GLU A 493 9.95 -59.03 67.57
C GLU A 493 9.96 -60.54 67.82
N SER A 494 9.62 -61.36 66.82
CA SER A 494 9.73 -62.82 66.88
C SER A 494 11.16 -63.30 67.17
N LEU A 495 12.17 -62.65 66.62
CA LEU A 495 13.59 -62.91 66.93
C LEU A 495 13.94 -62.52 68.37
N ARG A 496 13.42 -61.40 68.90
CA ARG A 496 13.57 -61.03 70.33
C ARG A 496 12.90 -62.04 71.26
N GLU A 497 11.69 -62.50 70.95
CA GLU A 497 11.00 -63.54 71.72
C GLU A 497 11.75 -64.88 71.70
N ARG A 498 12.32 -65.26 70.54
CA ARG A 498 13.16 -66.46 70.41
C ARG A 498 14.46 -66.31 71.19
N ALA A 499 15.09 -65.12 71.18
CA ALA A 499 16.25 -64.84 72.02
C ALA A 499 15.91 -64.95 73.51
N GLY A 500 14.82 -64.34 73.96
CA GLY A 500 14.33 -64.45 75.35
C GLY A 500 14.09 -65.90 75.79
N ARG A 501 13.40 -66.71 74.95
CA ARG A 501 13.22 -68.15 75.19
C ARG A 501 14.53 -68.93 75.19
N CYS A 502 15.52 -68.55 74.37
CA CYS A 502 16.85 -69.14 74.41
C CYS A 502 17.59 -68.80 75.72
N GLU A 503 17.48 -67.57 76.23
CA GLU A 503 18.02 -67.21 77.55
C GLU A 503 17.33 -67.97 78.69
N GLU A 504 16.01 -68.15 78.63
CA GLU A 504 15.26 -68.97 79.58
C GLU A 504 15.72 -70.43 79.54
N ALA A 505 15.81 -71.02 78.35
CA ALA A 505 16.34 -72.37 78.16
C ALA A 505 17.81 -72.50 78.64
N GLN A 506 18.64 -71.46 78.51
CA GLN A 506 19.99 -71.42 79.09
C GLN A 506 19.96 -71.35 80.63
N ARG A 507 19.05 -70.58 81.23
CA ARG A 507 18.85 -70.53 82.69
C ARG A 507 18.35 -71.87 83.23
N GLU A 508 17.48 -72.57 82.49
CA GLU A 508 17.02 -73.92 82.81
C GLU A 508 18.11 -74.97 82.61
N ALA A 509 18.86 -74.93 81.50
CA ALA A 509 20.01 -75.79 81.27
C ALA A 509 21.05 -75.63 82.40
N ALA A 510 21.38 -74.41 82.81
CA ALA A 510 22.28 -74.16 83.94
C ALA A 510 21.71 -74.64 85.30
N ARG A 511 20.39 -74.71 85.47
CA ARG A 511 19.75 -75.36 86.64
C ARG A 511 19.85 -76.88 86.55
N LEU A 512 19.61 -77.45 85.37
CA LEU A 512 19.68 -78.89 85.08
C LEU A 512 21.12 -79.41 85.12
N GLU A 513 22.12 -78.60 84.77
CA GLU A 513 23.52 -78.93 84.95
C GLU A 513 23.88 -78.99 86.43
N ARG A 514 23.45 -78.00 87.24
CA ARG A 514 23.67 -78.03 88.70
C ARG A 514 22.96 -79.21 89.38
N SER A 515 21.75 -79.57 88.93
CA SER A 515 21.06 -80.76 89.46
C SER A 515 21.66 -82.06 88.93
N ARG A 516 22.11 -82.12 87.68
CA ARG A 516 22.86 -83.25 87.12
C ARG A 516 24.20 -83.43 87.81
N GLU A 517 24.90 -82.37 88.18
CA GLU A 517 26.13 -82.43 88.98
C GLU A 517 25.87 -82.90 90.42
N ALA A 518 24.73 -82.51 91.01
CA ALA A 518 24.30 -83.08 92.29
C ALA A 518 24.01 -84.59 92.14
N LEU A 519 23.26 -84.98 91.11
CA LEU A 519 22.95 -86.37 90.81
C LEU A 519 24.18 -87.19 90.40
N THR A 520 25.20 -86.64 89.73
CA THR A 520 26.45 -87.37 89.46
C THR A 520 27.36 -87.47 90.69
N ARG A 521 27.25 -86.55 91.65
CA ARG A 521 27.84 -86.74 92.99
C ARG A 521 27.13 -87.85 93.78
N GLU A 522 25.82 -88.04 93.59
CA GLU A 522 25.04 -89.15 94.18
C GLU A 522 25.21 -90.49 93.43
N VAL A 523 25.36 -90.47 92.11
CA VAL A 523 25.58 -91.68 91.27
C VAL A 523 27.03 -92.16 91.32
N GLY A 524 27.98 -91.31 91.71
CA GLY A 524 29.38 -91.68 91.94
C GLY A 524 29.59 -92.72 93.06
N THR A 525 28.55 -93.06 93.83
CA THR A 525 28.57 -94.03 94.94
C THR A 525 27.66 -95.26 94.73
N GLY A 526 27.17 -95.54 93.52
CA GLY A 526 26.29 -96.68 93.21
C GLY A 526 26.75 -97.56 92.04
N ILE A 527 26.89 -98.88 92.26
CA ILE A 527 27.45 -99.85 91.29
C ILE A 527 26.37 -100.68 90.56
N CYS A 528 26.53 -100.82 89.23
CA CYS A 528 26.07 -101.89 88.30
C CYS A 528 24.60 -102.09 87.84
N ALA A 529 24.54 -102.34 86.52
CA ALA A 529 23.70 -103.30 85.76
C ALA A 529 22.23 -102.99 85.40
N GLY A 530 21.89 -103.13 84.10
CA GLY A 530 20.48 -103.21 83.66
C GLY A 530 20.16 -103.01 82.16
N SER A 531 20.29 -104.06 81.35
CA SER A 531 19.39 -104.43 80.23
C SER A 531 19.25 -103.64 78.90
N ARG A 532 19.23 -104.42 77.82
CA ARG A 532 18.87 -104.09 76.42
C ARG A 532 17.38 -103.71 76.24
N SER A 533 17.04 -102.96 75.19
CA SER A 533 16.17 -103.40 74.05
C SER A 533 15.53 -102.23 73.27
N GLY A 534 15.31 -102.39 71.95
CA GLY A 534 14.35 -101.55 71.19
C GLY A 534 14.80 -101.03 69.81
N CYS A 535 14.96 -101.90 68.81
CA CYS A 535 15.44 -101.51 67.47
C CYS A 535 14.38 -101.61 66.33
N ASN A 536 13.08 -101.55 66.62
CA ASN A 536 12.01 -101.80 65.63
C ASN A 536 10.98 -100.66 65.56
N ARG A 537 11.29 -99.56 64.86
CA ARG A 537 10.31 -98.48 64.56
C ARG A 537 10.57 -97.65 63.28
N LEU A 538 11.45 -98.09 62.37
CA LEU A 538 11.99 -97.27 61.27
C LEU A 538 11.70 -97.79 59.84
N ILE A 539 10.61 -98.53 59.63
CA ILE A 539 10.25 -99.07 58.30
C ILE A 539 8.98 -98.43 57.70
N PRO A 540 7.90 -98.13 58.46
CA PRO A 540 6.75 -97.41 57.91
C PRO A 540 7.09 -95.98 57.49
N SER A 541 7.84 -95.26 58.34
CA SER A 541 8.17 -93.84 58.19
C SER A 541 9.05 -93.51 56.98
N LEU A 542 9.82 -94.47 56.46
CA LEU A 542 10.63 -94.28 55.24
C LEU A 542 9.79 -94.35 53.96
N ARG A 543 8.74 -95.21 53.92
CA ARG A 543 7.81 -95.25 52.78
C ARG A 543 6.93 -94.00 52.70
N GLU A 544 6.40 -93.57 53.85
CA GLU A 544 5.62 -92.33 53.94
C GLU A 544 6.46 -91.10 53.51
N ALA A 545 7.76 -91.08 53.85
CA ALA A 545 8.68 -90.04 53.41
C ALA A 545 8.98 -90.11 51.89
N GLU A 546 9.19 -91.30 51.30
CA GLU A 546 9.41 -91.46 49.86
C GLU A 546 8.17 -91.11 49.01
N GLU A 547 6.97 -91.42 49.52
CA GLU A 547 5.71 -91.07 48.85
C GLU A 547 5.45 -89.56 48.94
N ALA A 548 5.64 -88.95 50.12
CA ALA A 548 5.60 -87.49 50.27
C ALA A 548 6.64 -86.76 49.40
N GLN A 549 7.83 -87.34 49.21
CA GLN A 549 8.87 -86.76 48.35
C GLN A 549 8.49 -86.81 46.85
N LYS A 550 7.77 -87.85 46.41
CA LYS A 550 7.24 -87.94 45.03
C LYS A 550 6.07 -86.98 44.80
N GLU A 551 5.18 -86.85 45.78
CA GLU A 551 4.11 -85.82 45.78
C GLU A 551 4.71 -84.41 45.69
N LEU A 552 5.71 -84.08 46.52
CA LEU A 552 6.41 -82.79 46.48
C LEU A 552 7.11 -82.53 45.14
N GLN A 553 7.74 -83.54 44.52
CA GLN A 553 8.34 -83.40 43.19
C GLN A 553 7.28 -83.15 42.10
N ARG A 554 6.11 -83.78 42.22
CA ARG A 554 4.99 -83.58 41.29
C ARG A 554 4.35 -82.20 41.43
N LEU A 555 4.19 -81.71 42.67
CA LEU A 555 3.74 -80.35 42.97
C LEU A 555 4.73 -79.31 42.45
N ALA A 556 6.04 -79.48 42.69
CA ALA A 556 7.07 -78.59 42.17
C ALA A 556 7.09 -78.52 40.62
N GLN A 557 6.82 -79.65 39.94
CA GLN A 557 6.65 -79.67 38.48
C GLN A 557 5.38 -78.94 38.02
N GLN A 558 4.27 -79.05 38.76
CA GLN A 558 3.04 -78.32 38.47
C GLN A 558 3.17 -76.82 38.75
N GLU A 559 3.89 -76.42 39.80
CA GLU A 559 4.22 -75.03 40.10
C GLU A 559 5.12 -74.42 39.01
N ALA A 560 6.13 -75.16 38.54
CA ALA A 560 6.96 -74.74 37.41
C ALA A 560 6.15 -74.60 36.10
N GLN A 561 5.21 -75.51 35.82
CA GLN A 561 4.33 -75.40 34.66
C GLN A 561 3.35 -74.22 34.79
N ASN A 562 2.76 -74.00 35.98
CA ASN A 562 1.88 -72.86 36.24
C ASN A 562 2.63 -71.52 36.17
N SER A 563 3.89 -71.45 36.59
CA SER A 563 4.70 -70.23 36.46
C SER A 563 5.00 -69.89 34.99
N LEU A 564 5.33 -70.90 34.18
CA LEU A 564 5.51 -70.76 32.72
C LEU A 564 4.22 -70.30 32.01
N LEU A 565 3.09 -70.96 32.30
CA LEU A 565 1.78 -70.56 31.76
C LEU A 565 1.38 -69.14 32.21
N SER A 566 1.78 -68.72 33.41
CA SER A 566 1.56 -67.35 33.90
C SER A 566 2.41 -66.33 33.14
N THR A 567 3.68 -66.64 32.83
CA THR A 567 4.52 -65.78 31.98
C THR A 567 3.99 -65.67 30.56
N GLU A 568 3.59 -66.79 29.93
CA GLU A 568 2.99 -66.78 28.59
C GLU A 568 1.68 -65.99 28.55
N ASN A 569 0.82 -66.13 29.57
CA ASN A 569 -0.40 -65.32 29.68
C ASN A 569 -0.11 -63.83 29.85
N LEU A 570 0.95 -63.46 30.57
CA LEU A 570 1.36 -62.05 30.73
C LEU A 570 1.89 -61.47 29.41
N GLU A 571 2.66 -62.24 28.65
CA GLU A 571 3.17 -61.86 27.33
C GLU A 571 2.04 -61.73 26.29
N LEU A 572 1.09 -62.67 26.28
CA LEU A 572 -0.11 -62.60 25.44
C LEU A 572 -1.00 -61.40 25.79
N ARG A 573 -1.10 -61.02 27.07
CA ARG A 573 -1.80 -59.79 27.48
C ARG A 573 -1.09 -58.55 26.96
N ARG A 574 0.25 -58.47 27.12
CA ARG A 574 1.06 -57.35 26.61
C ARG A 574 0.97 -57.22 25.09
N SER A 575 1.00 -58.33 24.34
CA SER A 575 0.88 -58.29 22.88
C SER A 575 -0.54 -57.90 22.42
N MET A 576 -1.58 -58.38 23.09
CA MET A 576 -2.96 -57.92 22.86
C MET A 576 -3.16 -56.43 23.19
N GLU A 577 -2.52 -55.92 24.24
CA GLU A 577 -2.60 -54.52 24.63
C GLU A 577 -1.83 -53.60 23.67
N ASN A 578 -0.70 -54.07 23.13
CA ASN A 578 0.00 -53.43 22.02
C ASN A 578 -0.83 -53.41 20.73
N LEU A 579 -1.51 -54.52 20.38
CA LEU A 579 -2.41 -54.57 19.22
C LEU A 579 -3.66 -53.68 19.41
N ARG A 580 -4.16 -53.54 20.64
CA ARG A 580 -5.23 -52.58 20.96
C ARG A 580 -4.74 -51.15 20.82
N SER A 581 -3.53 -50.82 21.26
CA SER A 581 -2.99 -49.47 21.16
C SER A 581 -2.64 -49.06 19.72
N SER A 582 -2.22 -50.00 18.86
CA SER A 582 -2.07 -49.74 17.42
C SER A 582 -3.42 -49.64 16.71
N SER A 583 -4.39 -50.50 17.05
CA SER A 583 -5.77 -50.42 16.54
C SER A 583 -6.46 -49.10 16.93
N ALA A 584 -6.19 -48.57 18.13
CA ALA A 584 -6.70 -47.27 18.57
C ALA A 584 -6.06 -46.06 17.83
N ARG A 585 -4.91 -46.24 17.18
CA ARG A 585 -4.26 -45.21 16.33
C ARG A 585 -4.67 -45.27 14.86
N LEU A 586 -5.29 -46.36 14.40
CA LEU A 586 -5.83 -46.43 13.04
C LEU A 586 -6.86 -45.34 12.71
N PRO A 587 -7.87 -45.02 13.56
CA PRO A 587 -8.82 -43.95 13.24
C PRO A 587 -8.15 -42.57 13.16
N THR A 588 -7.22 -42.24 14.06
CA THR A 588 -6.53 -40.94 14.02
C THR A 588 -5.65 -40.80 12.77
N LEU A 589 -4.92 -41.87 12.39
CA LEU A 589 -4.17 -41.89 11.12
C LEU A 589 -5.08 -41.81 9.88
N GLN A 590 -6.33 -42.28 9.99
CA GLN A 590 -7.33 -42.21 8.92
C GLN A 590 -7.96 -40.81 8.83
N GLU A 591 -8.09 -40.10 9.95
CA GLU A 591 -8.47 -38.68 10.01
C GLU A 591 -7.35 -37.79 9.45
N GLU A 592 -6.10 -37.97 9.91
CA GLU A 592 -4.91 -37.27 9.39
C GLU A 592 -4.76 -37.45 7.85
N LEU A 593 -5.01 -38.66 7.33
CA LEU A 593 -4.99 -38.92 5.89
C LEU A 593 -6.12 -38.19 5.15
N GLN A 594 -7.32 -38.07 5.76
CA GLN A 594 -8.42 -37.31 5.17
C GLN A 594 -8.18 -35.80 5.22
N GLU A 595 -7.54 -35.29 6.26
CA GLU A 595 -7.15 -33.88 6.38
C GLU A 595 -6.09 -33.53 5.33
N ALA A 596 -5.02 -34.32 5.21
CA ALA A 596 -4.04 -34.15 4.14
C ALA A 596 -4.66 -34.25 2.72
N GLN A 597 -5.71 -35.07 2.54
CA GLN A 597 -6.48 -35.12 1.28
C GLN A 597 -7.35 -33.86 1.03
N ARG A 598 -7.85 -33.20 2.08
CA ARG A 598 -8.56 -31.91 1.96
C ARG A 598 -7.58 -30.78 1.66
N GLU A 599 -6.48 -30.69 2.42
CA GLU A 599 -5.43 -29.69 2.21
C GLU A 599 -4.85 -29.77 0.79
N THR A 600 -4.59 -30.97 0.27
CA THR A 600 -4.11 -31.14 -1.11
C THR A 600 -5.16 -30.76 -2.17
N GLN A 601 -6.46 -30.97 -1.92
CA GLN A 601 -7.52 -30.50 -2.81
C GLN A 601 -7.72 -28.97 -2.76
N GLU A 602 -7.56 -28.36 -1.58
CA GLU A 602 -7.63 -26.90 -1.39
C GLU A 602 -6.41 -26.21 -2.03
N ALA A 603 -5.21 -26.78 -1.85
CA ALA A 603 -4.01 -26.34 -2.56
C ALA A 603 -4.12 -26.49 -4.08
N GLN A 604 -4.79 -27.52 -4.58
CA GLN A 604 -5.07 -27.67 -6.02
C GLN A 604 -6.00 -26.58 -6.54
N LYS A 605 -7.09 -26.27 -5.82
CA LYS A 605 -8.03 -25.19 -6.19
C LYS A 605 -7.35 -23.82 -6.20
N SER A 606 -6.59 -23.49 -5.15
CA SER A 606 -5.88 -22.20 -5.10
C SER A 606 -4.80 -22.08 -6.18
N LEU A 607 -4.18 -23.19 -6.60
CA LEU A 607 -3.31 -23.23 -7.78
C LEU A 607 -4.06 -23.04 -9.11
N GLU A 608 -5.30 -23.50 -9.23
CA GLU A 608 -6.14 -23.28 -10.41
C GLU A 608 -6.62 -21.82 -10.48
N GLU A 609 -7.10 -21.26 -9.36
CA GLU A 609 -7.47 -19.86 -9.22
C GLU A 609 -6.30 -18.93 -9.56
N ALA A 610 -5.11 -19.15 -8.98
CA ALA A 610 -3.91 -18.37 -9.28
C ALA A 610 -3.46 -18.50 -10.75
N ARG A 611 -3.72 -19.64 -11.42
CA ARG A 611 -3.47 -19.81 -12.86
C ARG A 611 -4.47 -19.02 -13.70
N GLU A 612 -5.75 -18.98 -13.33
CA GLU A 612 -6.76 -18.18 -14.01
C GLU A 612 -6.49 -16.69 -13.85
N GLU A 613 -6.11 -16.23 -12.66
CA GLU A 613 -5.68 -14.85 -12.41
C GLU A 613 -4.46 -14.48 -13.26
N ALA A 614 -3.42 -15.33 -13.29
CA ALA A 614 -2.23 -15.10 -14.10
C ALA A 614 -2.56 -15.05 -15.61
N GLN A 615 -3.49 -15.88 -16.10
CA GLN A 615 -4.00 -15.77 -17.47
C GLN A 615 -4.80 -14.49 -17.72
N GLY A 616 -5.60 -14.05 -16.75
CA GLY A 616 -6.31 -12.78 -16.78
C GLY A 616 -5.37 -11.58 -16.85
N GLN A 617 -4.29 -11.59 -16.06
CA GLN A 617 -3.23 -10.59 -16.08
C GLN A 617 -2.49 -10.58 -17.42
N ARG A 618 -2.13 -11.74 -17.99
CA ARG A 618 -1.51 -11.83 -19.33
C ARG A 618 -2.41 -11.21 -20.41
N LYS A 619 -3.69 -11.57 -20.45
CA LYS A 619 -4.66 -10.98 -21.40
C LYS A 619 -4.86 -9.47 -21.20
N ARG A 620 -4.68 -8.94 -19.98
CA ARG A 620 -4.66 -7.49 -19.72
C ARG A 620 -3.38 -6.84 -20.24
N ALA A 621 -2.21 -7.46 -20.04
CA ALA A 621 -0.94 -6.99 -20.57
C ALA A 621 -0.93 -6.95 -22.11
N GLU A 622 -1.37 -8.02 -22.78
CA GLU A 622 -1.51 -8.10 -24.24
C GLU A 622 -2.39 -6.95 -24.80
N ARG A 623 -3.50 -6.62 -24.12
CA ARG A 623 -4.37 -5.48 -24.49
C ARG A 623 -3.67 -4.14 -24.31
N LEU A 624 -2.88 -3.97 -23.25
CA LEU A 624 -2.11 -2.75 -23.02
C LEU A 624 -0.99 -2.58 -24.06
N GLU A 625 -0.32 -3.67 -24.46
CA GLU A 625 0.67 -3.66 -25.54
C GLU A 625 0.04 -3.25 -26.88
N LEU A 626 -1.12 -3.80 -27.24
CA LEU A 626 -1.87 -3.40 -28.44
C LEU A 626 -2.29 -1.92 -28.40
N ASN A 627 -2.75 -1.42 -27.24
CA ASN A 627 -3.10 0.00 -27.08
C ASN A 627 -1.86 0.91 -27.19
N LEU A 628 -0.70 0.51 -26.64
CA LEU A 628 0.55 1.24 -26.77
C LEU A 628 1.05 1.27 -28.22
N LEU A 629 0.85 0.19 -28.98
CA LEU A 629 1.15 0.16 -30.43
C LEU A 629 0.24 1.12 -31.21
N ALA A 630 -1.07 1.15 -30.92
CA ALA A 630 -2.02 2.08 -31.55
C ALA A 630 -1.67 3.54 -31.24
N LEU A 631 -1.43 3.89 -29.97
CA LEU A 631 -1.01 5.24 -29.56
C LEU A 631 0.32 5.67 -30.19
N ASN A 632 1.27 4.75 -30.41
CA ASN A 632 2.50 5.05 -31.12
C ASN A 632 2.26 5.32 -32.62
N GLN A 633 1.30 4.65 -33.26
CA GLN A 633 0.91 4.94 -34.65
C GLN A 633 0.23 6.31 -34.76
N GLU A 634 -0.70 6.64 -33.86
CA GLU A 634 -1.33 7.98 -33.80
C GLU A 634 -0.29 9.08 -33.58
N LYS A 635 0.66 8.86 -32.65
CA LYS A 635 1.79 9.78 -32.42
C LYS A 635 2.63 9.99 -33.68
N GLN A 636 2.94 8.93 -34.44
CA GLN A 636 3.68 9.06 -35.71
C GLN A 636 2.88 9.86 -36.74
N GLN A 637 1.58 9.61 -36.89
CA GLN A 637 0.71 10.38 -37.79
C GLN A 637 0.64 11.87 -37.41
N LEU A 638 0.53 12.19 -36.12
CA LEU A 638 0.57 13.57 -35.62
C LEU A 638 1.94 14.23 -35.84
N GLN A 639 3.04 13.47 -35.70
CA GLN A 639 4.38 13.97 -36.03
C GLN A 639 4.52 14.31 -37.52
N GLU A 640 4.06 13.44 -38.43
CA GLU A 640 4.02 13.72 -39.87
C GLU A 640 3.16 14.96 -40.20
N GLN A 641 1.99 15.10 -39.58
CA GLN A 641 1.12 16.28 -39.78
C GLN A 641 1.78 17.57 -39.29
N LEU A 642 2.50 17.53 -38.16
CA LEU A 642 3.25 18.67 -37.65
C LEU A 642 4.44 19.02 -38.55
N GLU A 643 5.11 18.03 -39.16
CA GLU A 643 6.19 18.25 -40.13
C GLU A 643 5.65 18.88 -41.42
N ARG A 644 4.57 18.35 -42.00
CA ARG A 644 3.88 18.96 -43.16
C ARG A 644 3.47 20.41 -42.88
N SER A 645 2.85 20.69 -41.72
CA SER A 645 2.48 22.06 -41.34
C SER A 645 3.69 23.00 -41.12
N ARG A 646 4.86 22.46 -40.74
CA ARG A 646 6.11 23.24 -40.68
C ARG A 646 6.66 23.54 -42.07
N GLU A 647 6.64 22.57 -42.99
CA GLU A 647 7.05 22.74 -44.37
C GLU A 647 6.17 23.77 -45.10
N GLU A 648 4.84 23.67 -44.98
CA GLU A 648 3.88 24.64 -45.52
C GLU A 648 4.15 26.07 -45.03
N LYS A 649 4.47 26.23 -43.74
CA LYS A 649 4.84 27.54 -43.16
C LYS A 649 6.15 28.08 -43.72
N LEU A 650 7.16 27.22 -43.88
CA LEU A 650 8.46 27.59 -44.48
C LEU A 650 8.30 27.98 -45.96
N GLU A 651 7.43 27.30 -46.71
CA GLU A 651 7.06 27.68 -48.07
C GLU A 651 6.34 29.04 -48.10
N ALA A 652 5.35 29.25 -47.23
CA ALA A 652 4.62 30.51 -47.15
C ALA A 652 5.55 31.69 -46.82
N ASP A 653 6.44 31.54 -45.84
CA ASP A 653 7.50 32.49 -45.52
C ASP A 653 8.42 32.75 -46.72
N GLY A 654 8.77 31.70 -47.48
CA GLY A 654 9.53 31.80 -48.72
C GLY A 654 8.83 32.66 -49.77
N ARG A 655 7.55 32.41 -50.03
CA ARG A 655 6.70 33.18 -50.96
C ARG A 655 6.56 34.64 -50.53
N VAL A 656 6.39 34.91 -49.23
CA VAL A 656 6.35 36.28 -48.68
C VAL A 656 7.68 37.00 -48.90
N ARG A 657 8.82 36.34 -48.64
CA ARG A 657 10.16 36.90 -48.89
C ARG A 657 10.40 37.18 -50.38
N GLU A 658 9.92 36.32 -51.27
CA GLU A 658 10.04 36.52 -52.71
C GLU A 658 9.16 37.69 -53.19
N ASN A 659 7.89 37.75 -52.76
CA ASN A 659 7.00 38.87 -53.07
C ASN A 659 7.59 40.20 -52.61
N ARG A 660 8.14 40.26 -51.39
CA ARG A 660 8.84 41.45 -50.89
C ARG A 660 10.03 41.86 -51.77
N ARG A 661 10.82 40.91 -52.27
CA ARG A 661 11.91 41.21 -53.22
C ARG A 661 11.37 41.80 -54.54
N ARG A 662 10.30 41.20 -55.08
CA ARG A 662 9.62 41.70 -56.29
C ARG A 662 9.04 43.11 -56.08
N GLU A 663 8.45 43.39 -54.92
CA GLU A 663 7.97 44.74 -54.54
C GLU A 663 9.12 45.75 -54.42
N GLU A 664 10.25 45.37 -53.83
CA GLU A 664 11.46 46.20 -53.74
C GLU A 664 12.05 46.48 -55.14
N GLU A 665 12.05 45.49 -56.03
CA GLU A 665 12.48 45.63 -57.44
C GLU A 665 11.55 46.55 -58.24
N LEU A 666 10.24 46.33 -58.18
CA LEU A 666 9.23 47.20 -58.80
C LEU A 666 9.31 48.63 -58.26
N SER A 667 9.56 48.80 -56.96
CA SER A 667 9.76 50.12 -56.34
C SER A 667 11.02 50.81 -56.89
N ARG A 668 12.12 50.07 -57.07
CA ARG A 668 13.34 50.59 -57.73
C ARG A 668 13.07 50.96 -59.19
N GLU A 669 12.33 50.16 -59.94
CA GLU A 669 11.93 50.49 -61.32
C GLU A 669 11.06 51.75 -61.39
N VAL A 670 10.06 51.89 -60.52
CA VAL A 670 9.19 53.07 -60.46
C VAL A 670 10.02 54.32 -60.11
N LEU A 671 10.97 54.22 -59.18
CA LEU A 671 11.91 55.30 -58.87
C LEU A 671 12.80 55.67 -60.07
N LEU A 672 13.29 54.68 -60.83
CA LEU A 672 14.05 54.90 -62.06
C LEU A 672 13.19 55.55 -63.16
N ARG A 673 11.94 55.12 -63.34
CA ARG A 673 10.98 55.74 -64.27
C ARG A 673 10.65 57.18 -63.87
N ARG A 674 10.44 57.46 -62.58
CA ARG A 674 10.26 58.82 -62.05
C ARG A 674 11.50 59.69 -62.29
N ARG A 675 12.72 59.18 -62.06
CA ARG A 675 13.97 59.90 -62.37
C ARG A 675 14.15 60.18 -63.87
N ARG A 676 13.79 59.23 -64.75
CA ARG A 676 13.79 59.42 -66.21
C ARG A 676 12.76 60.47 -66.63
N SER A 677 11.55 60.44 -66.08
CA SER A 677 10.50 61.43 -66.35
C SER A 677 10.87 62.83 -65.84
N HIS A 678 11.53 62.93 -64.68
CA HIS A 678 12.08 64.22 -64.22
C HIS A 678 13.18 64.76 -65.12
N ARG A 679 14.13 63.92 -65.58
CA ARG A 679 15.12 64.35 -66.59
C ARG A 679 14.46 64.83 -67.88
N GLY A 680 13.47 64.08 -68.40
CA GLY A 680 12.71 64.46 -69.60
C GLY A 680 11.87 65.74 -69.45
N ARG A 681 11.54 66.17 -68.23
CA ARG A 681 10.86 67.47 -67.98
C ARG A 681 11.83 68.65 -67.80
N CYS A 682 13.14 68.41 -67.70
CA CYS A 682 14.15 69.47 -67.59
C CYS A 682 14.75 69.89 -68.95
N GLU A 683 14.35 69.24 -70.05
CA GLU A 683 14.86 69.50 -71.41
C GLU A 683 13.71 69.93 -72.36
N SER A 684 13.03 71.05 -72.08
CA SER A 684 12.19 71.79 -73.04
C SER A 684 11.86 73.22 -72.54
N PRO A 685 12.01 74.29 -73.35
CA PRO A 685 11.80 75.68 -72.92
C PRO A 685 10.49 76.35 -73.41
N GLY A 686 9.93 77.24 -72.58
CA GLY A 686 8.87 78.21 -72.91
C GLY A 686 7.42 77.70 -72.79
N GLY A 687 6.43 78.50 -72.35
CA GLY A 687 6.47 79.83 -71.71
C GLY A 687 5.09 80.51 -71.70
N HIS A 688 4.76 81.25 -70.60
CA HIS A 688 3.66 82.24 -70.47
C HIS A 688 2.20 81.74 -70.68
N LEU A 689 1.15 82.11 -69.93
CA LEU A 689 0.85 82.96 -68.75
C LEU A 689 -0.40 82.30 -68.06
N SER A 690 -1.14 82.79 -67.05
CA SER A 690 -1.30 84.07 -66.34
C SER A 690 -1.72 83.84 -64.86
N HIS A 691 -2.12 84.90 -64.15
CA HIS A 691 -2.75 84.96 -62.81
C HIS A 691 -4.13 85.68 -62.95
N PRO A 692 -5.08 85.70 -61.96
CA PRO A 692 -4.81 86.05 -60.55
C PRO A 692 -5.71 85.51 -59.41
N LEU A 693 -5.19 85.61 -58.16
CA LEU A 693 -5.88 85.68 -56.83
C LEU A 693 -6.77 84.47 -56.40
N SER A 694 -7.01 84.16 -55.10
CA SER A 694 -6.30 84.45 -53.83
C SER A 694 -7.01 83.71 -52.66
N SER A 695 -6.33 82.83 -51.92
CA SER A 695 -6.45 82.72 -50.43
C SER A 695 -5.60 81.60 -49.81
N CYS A 696 -4.72 81.98 -48.88
CA CYS A 696 -4.26 81.30 -47.65
C CYS A 696 -4.49 79.78 -47.49
N PHE A 697 -3.48 78.93 -47.19
CA PHE A 697 -2.71 78.98 -45.95
C PHE A 697 -1.32 78.28 -46.01
N SER A 698 -0.47 78.67 -45.06
CA SER A 698 0.97 78.45 -44.85
C SER A 698 1.56 77.02 -44.76
N GLY A 699 2.84 76.90 -45.16
CA GLY A 699 3.84 76.02 -44.53
C GLY A 699 4.43 74.93 -45.45
N GLY A 700 5.74 74.70 -45.55
CA GLY A 700 6.88 75.28 -44.84
C GLY A 700 8.01 74.24 -44.71
N HIS A 701 9.03 74.32 -45.56
CA HIS A 701 10.03 73.26 -45.81
C HIS A 701 10.70 72.57 -44.61
N LEU A 702 10.67 71.22 -44.67
CA LEU A 702 11.82 70.30 -44.56
C LEU A 702 13.15 70.85 -43.99
N SER A 703 13.63 70.27 -42.88
CA SER A 703 14.89 69.48 -42.86
C SER A 703 15.22 68.85 -41.49
N ARG A 704 16.02 67.78 -41.55
CA ARG A 704 16.78 67.10 -40.48
C ARG A 704 16.05 66.15 -39.51
N VAL A 705 16.29 64.87 -39.80
CA VAL A 705 16.49 63.73 -38.89
C VAL A 705 17.07 64.11 -37.52
N LEU A 706 16.42 63.67 -36.43
CA LEU A 706 17.01 62.84 -35.36
C LEU A 706 15.97 62.45 -34.28
N ALA A 707 15.96 61.16 -33.93
CA ALA A 707 15.55 60.52 -32.66
C ALA A 707 14.11 60.66 -32.11
N GLU A 708 13.71 59.62 -31.34
CA GLU A 708 12.57 59.53 -30.41
C GLU A 708 11.14 59.56 -31.04
N CYS A 709 10.14 58.76 -30.61
CA CYS A 709 10.10 57.73 -29.56
C CYS A 709 9.05 56.62 -29.86
N LEU A 710 9.18 55.48 -29.16
CA LEU A 710 8.22 54.36 -29.15
C LEU A 710 6.93 54.69 -28.37
N PRO A 711 5.79 54.02 -28.67
CA PRO A 711 4.68 53.95 -27.73
C PRO A 711 4.94 52.83 -26.70
N HIS A 712 5.19 53.21 -25.44
CA HIS A 712 5.16 52.25 -24.32
C HIS A 712 3.73 52.10 -23.79
N GLY A 713 3.20 50.88 -23.83
CA GLY A 713 2.08 50.49 -22.97
C GLY A 713 2.54 50.34 -21.51
N PRO A 714 1.65 50.54 -20.51
CA PRO A 714 2.02 50.44 -19.11
C PRO A 714 1.91 49.00 -18.59
N GLU A 715 3.04 48.38 -18.25
CA GLU A 715 3.09 47.28 -17.29
C GLU A 715 3.83 47.71 -16.02
N CYS A 716 3.15 47.51 -14.90
CA CYS A 716 3.66 47.10 -13.59
C CYS A 716 5.18 47.21 -13.32
N ARG A 717 5.57 48.10 -12.39
CA ARG A 717 6.19 47.68 -11.11
C ARG A 717 6.31 48.77 -10.05
N ALA A 718 6.31 48.30 -8.80
CA ALA A 718 6.37 49.08 -7.57
C ALA A 718 7.68 49.86 -7.35
N ALA A 719 7.55 51.06 -6.78
CA ALA A 719 8.45 51.58 -5.76
C ALA A 719 7.71 52.69 -4.97
N GLY A 720 7.60 52.56 -3.65
CA GLY A 720 6.99 53.59 -2.79
C GLY A 720 8.01 54.60 -2.26
N PRO A 721 7.56 55.70 -1.62
CA PRO A 721 8.40 56.51 -0.76
C PRO A 721 7.84 56.71 0.67
N GLY A 722 8.69 57.17 1.60
CA GLY A 722 8.19 58.04 2.68
C GLY A 722 8.27 57.52 4.12
N ARG A 723 9.48 57.31 4.64
CA ARG A 723 9.83 57.26 6.08
C ARG A 723 9.06 58.29 6.93
N ARG A 724 8.74 57.94 8.19
CA ARG A 724 9.10 58.70 9.43
C ARG A 724 9.13 57.79 10.67
N PRO A 725 9.73 58.21 11.81
CA PRO A 725 10.54 57.28 12.63
C PRO A 725 10.09 57.07 14.09
N GLY A 726 10.64 56.00 14.69
CA GLY A 726 10.64 55.69 16.13
C GLY A 726 10.63 54.17 16.31
N GLY A 727 11.42 53.54 17.18
CA GLY A 727 12.40 54.04 18.14
C GLY A 727 12.47 53.07 19.33
N ARG A 728 13.68 52.67 19.78
CA ARG A 728 13.96 51.53 20.69
C ARG A 728 13.77 50.17 19.97
N GLY A 729 14.67 49.20 20.02
CA GLY A 729 15.99 49.13 20.67
C GLY A 729 16.05 48.03 21.73
N ARG A 730 16.55 46.84 21.36
CA ARG A 730 17.33 45.96 22.24
C ARG A 730 18.17 44.97 21.43
N VAL A 731 19.43 44.89 21.82
CA VAL A 731 20.43 43.91 21.40
C VAL A 731 20.22 42.63 22.24
N VAL A 732 20.64 41.46 21.73
CA VAL A 732 21.47 40.43 22.42
C VAL A 732 21.35 39.05 21.71
N ALA A 733 22.52 38.48 21.39
CA ALA A 733 22.90 37.07 21.20
C ALA A 733 21.98 36.11 20.40
N ALA A 734 22.43 35.34 19.40
CA ALA A 734 23.65 34.52 19.28
C ALA A 734 23.74 33.35 20.29
N ALA A 735 23.24 32.18 19.90
CA ALA A 735 23.68 30.88 20.43
C ALA A 735 23.43 29.79 19.38
N ALA A 736 24.38 28.87 19.25
CA ALA A 736 24.25 27.71 18.37
C ALA A 736 23.49 26.56 19.05
N ARG A 737 22.74 25.79 18.26
CA ARG A 737 22.72 24.33 18.28
C ARG A 737 22.17 23.81 16.96
#